data_AF-A0A961FK05-F1
#
_entry.id   AF-A0A961FK05-F1
#
_cell.length_a   1.000
_cell.length_b   1.000
_cell.length_c   1.000
_cell.angle_alpha   90.00
_cell.angle_beta   90.00
_cell.angle_gamma   90.00
#
_symmetry.space_group_name_H-M   'P 1'
#
loop_
_entity.id
_entity.type
_entity.pdbx_description
1 polymer ?
#
loop_
_entity_poly.entity_id
_entity_poly.type
_entity_poly.pdbx_seq_one_letter_code
_entity_poly.pdbx_strand_id
1 'polypeptide(L)'
;MPCRTLLALAFLFSAGLFRPASAQLANRPPTPEWLAAPGATKELRWEGTALKAILLVAGERSVTVLWDQKEIAVVEPSEIAASLDLTPQLQPGAHRIELRSPGKVAALLELNGDLARKRWLCTDATWTTANGQPVKSLGPAVATQNKPDPFDLDATFDAYNSWKLAAKASQRQATDAATFQTLPGFEVELVRSAAEDEDSWVGMTFDPSGRLILGMEKKGLLRLTLSPGGDQKIERIDDSLEECRGLLFAHGALYANANDSKALFRLRDTTGDDQFDEKTELLRTEGGVGHGRNHLTLGPDDRIWIVHGNNVLLPKDRIAPDSPLKNYADDQLLPNPWDGSMFDGNVELPAGHILSMKPDGSDLRLFAGGLRNPLDLAFNRDGELFTFDADMERDVGAPWYMPTRVLHVVPGADFGWRRGTGRWPAYYADTLPSVADIGLSSPTGICFGYGANFPARYEEALFIGDWSYGRILAVHLKPEGASYTATTETFVSGRPLNVTDMQVGPDGALWFITGGRGTQSGLYRVNWRASDSSPSGPVAEQADPKQRALRQRIEAGEANATAISSALSSDDRFLRHAARLHLERAADWPKTLRDIPSAALAAVRGQSALDRRAAMEQAVKALADGSNHDALSWLRVLEIGFARGGEVDDHNELRSHLEKLFPTKDERLNHELTKFLVFLQSDQVIAKTTSRLPSLERSEDLLFYPFILRYLDHGWDETSARIAFDALNRAEKLNGASTYFKAIADTRAELAAKLDPALAASLADVIAPPKPAQLSAHALPRHSFRPWTMKDLEPKLNRVGAGRSFDSAKKALIAAQCVFCHRVSQDNSLPAGLTGPDLSQVSARFGRRDLLQQILEPSKVLDDKFRSLVVTLSDGSVKMGAVESEDDEHLVLKPHPLAPGTVEVGVSMIVKREWSPVSPMPPGLLNGLKEDEILDLLAYFEALGDAAHPAFQAPPKTKENR
;
A
#
# COMPACT_ATOMS: atom_id res chain seq x y z
N MET A 1 14.46 60.23 14.63
CA MET A 1 14.03 60.86 13.36
C MET A 1 15.06 61.91 12.97
N PRO A 2 15.31 62.21 11.68
CA PRO A 2 14.69 61.74 10.43
C PRO A 2 15.75 61.20 9.42
N CYS A 3 15.54 60.86 8.14
CA CYS A 3 14.46 60.34 7.28
C CYS A 3 15.00 60.45 5.83
N ARG A 4 14.88 59.36 5.02
CA ARG A 4 14.92 59.29 3.52
C ARG A 4 16.28 59.56 2.81
N THR A 5 16.71 58.85 1.75
CA THR A 5 16.00 58.23 0.59
C THR A 5 16.97 57.18 -0.05
N LEU A 6 16.67 55.88 -0.21
CA LEU A 6 15.88 55.20 -1.26
C LEU A 6 16.52 55.21 -2.67
N LEU A 7 17.17 54.11 -3.07
CA LEU A 7 16.93 53.30 -4.29
C LEU A 7 18.10 52.32 -4.53
N ALA A 8 17.79 51.14 -5.08
CA ALA A 8 18.69 50.10 -5.60
C ALA A 8 19.20 49.02 -4.63
N LEU A 9 18.31 48.12 -4.18
CA LEU A 9 18.60 46.69 -3.94
C LEU A 9 17.30 45.97 -3.52
N ALA A 10 16.29 45.99 -4.40
CA ALA A 10 15.03 45.27 -4.22
C ALA A 10 14.37 45.01 -5.58
N PHE A 11 15.02 44.23 -6.44
CA PHE A 11 14.40 43.61 -7.62
C PHE A 11 15.29 42.46 -8.08
N LEU A 12 14.98 41.23 -7.62
CA LEU A 12 15.34 39.94 -8.27
C LEU A 12 14.76 38.70 -7.54
N PHE A 13 13.76 38.85 -6.67
CA PHE A 13 12.99 37.73 -6.11
C PHE A 13 11.50 37.86 -6.46
N SER A 14 11.17 37.65 -7.73
CA SER A 14 9.78 37.53 -8.19
C SER A 14 9.69 36.97 -9.61
N ALA A 15 9.85 35.66 -9.76
CA ALA A 15 9.23 34.87 -10.85
C ALA A 15 9.48 33.37 -10.60
N GLY A 16 8.84 32.83 -9.57
CA GLY A 16 8.80 31.40 -9.27
C GLY A 16 7.49 31.09 -8.54
N LEU A 17 6.38 31.64 -9.04
CA LEU A 17 5.04 31.33 -8.56
C LEU A 17 4.70 29.89 -8.99
N PHE A 18 5.12 28.92 -8.18
CA PHE A 18 4.42 27.64 -8.11
C PHE A 18 2.97 27.95 -7.67
N ARG A 19 2.03 27.84 -8.61
CA ARG A 19 0.62 27.70 -8.25
C ARG A 19 0.49 26.39 -7.47
N PRO A 20 -0.14 26.36 -6.28
CA PRO A 20 -0.44 25.11 -5.63
C PRO A 20 -1.53 24.41 -6.46
N ALA A 21 -1.13 23.45 -7.29
CA ALA A 21 -2.06 22.45 -7.77
C ALA A 21 -2.57 21.68 -6.55
N SER A 22 -3.89 21.51 -6.41
CA SER A 22 -4.44 20.66 -5.35
C SER A 22 -3.92 19.23 -5.53
N ALA A 23 -3.55 18.55 -4.44
CA ALA A 23 -2.92 17.23 -4.50
C ALA A 23 -3.79 16.15 -5.19
N GLN A 24 -5.13 16.28 -5.22
CA GLN A 24 -6.00 15.44 -6.05
C GLN A 24 -5.73 15.55 -7.57
N LEU A 25 -5.20 16.68 -8.05
CA LEU A 25 -4.73 16.85 -9.45
C LEU A 25 -3.30 16.35 -9.65
N ALA A 26 -2.46 16.32 -8.60
CA ALA A 26 -1.09 15.81 -8.67
C ALA A 26 -1.03 14.27 -8.77
N ASN A 27 -2.12 13.57 -8.45
CA ASN A 27 -2.15 12.11 -8.38
C ASN A 27 -2.91 11.44 -9.51
N ARG A 28 -3.62 12.19 -10.37
CA ARG A 28 -4.08 11.65 -11.66
C ARG A 28 -2.92 11.70 -12.64
N PRO A 29 -2.64 10.61 -13.37
CA PRO A 29 -1.65 10.67 -14.42
C PRO A 29 -2.03 11.79 -15.39
N PRO A 30 -1.12 12.74 -15.68
CA PRO A 30 -1.34 13.69 -16.76
C PRO A 30 -1.46 12.92 -18.07
N THR A 31 -2.26 13.43 -19.00
CA THR A 31 -2.35 12.85 -20.34
C THR A 31 -1.04 13.09 -21.08
N PRO A 32 -0.30 12.04 -21.51
CA PRO A 32 0.90 12.21 -22.30
C PRO A 32 0.59 12.79 -23.67
N GLU A 33 1.52 13.52 -24.24
CA GLU A 33 1.44 13.99 -25.63
C GLU A 33 2.34 13.15 -26.53
N TRP A 34 1.89 12.92 -27.76
CA TRP A 34 2.72 12.35 -28.81
C TRP A 34 3.79 13.36 -29.23
N LEU A 35 5.06 12.98 -29.18
CA LEU A 35 6.19 13.77 -29.63
C LEU A 35 6.75 13.21 -30.94
N ALA A 36 7.19 14.08 -31.85
CA ALA A 36 8.00 13.66 -33.02
C ALA A 36 9.45 13.42 -32.56
N ALA A 37 9.99 12.19 -32.54
CA ALA A 37 11.19 11.94 -31.72
C ALA A 37 12.21 10.90 -32.22
N PRO A 38 13.27 11.29 -32.94
CA PRO A 38 14.51 10.51 -33.05
C PRO A 38 15.48 10.63 -31.85
N GLY A 39 15.10 11.31 -30.75
CA GLY A 39 15.91 11.45 -29.52
C GLY A 39 15.39 12.52 -28.55
N ALA A 40 14.18 12.34 -28.02
CA ALA A 40 13.56 13.24 -27.05
C ALA A 40 14.07 12.96 -25.63
N THR A 41 14.38 14.01 -24.87
CA THR A 41 15.04 13.93 -23.57
C THR A 41 14.37 14.80 -22.50
N LYS A 42 14.43 14.33 -21.26
CA LYS A 42 13.92 15.03 -20.08
C LYS A 42 14.82 14.79 -18.87
N GLU A 43 15.13 15.86 -18.16
CA GLU A 43 15.83 15.83 -16.88
C GLU A 43 14.83 15.64 -15.73
N LEU A 44 15.22 14.84 -14.75
CA LEU A 44 14.47 14.55 -13.54
C LEU A 44 15.41 14.70 -12.34
N ARG A 45 14.91 15.27 -11.24
CA ARG A 45 15.62 15.27 -9.96
C ARG A 45 14.78 14.57 -8.92
N TRP A 46 15.36 13.56 -8.28
CA TRP A 46 14.73 12.78 -7.23
C TRP A 46 15.48 12.94 -5.92
N GLU A 47 14.76 13.11 -4.83
CA GLU A 47 15.32 13.24 -3.48
C GLU A 47 14.48 12.33 -2.59
N GLY A 48 15.12 11.37 -1.93
CA GLY A 48 14.45 10.38 -1.06
C GLY A 48 14.49 8.94 -1.59
N THR A 49 13.85 8.04 -0.86
CA THR A 49 13.78 6.61 -1.20
C THR A 49 12.78 6.38 -2.33
N ALA A 50 13.13 5.56 -3.31
CA ALA A 50 12.22 5.12 -4.36
C ALA A 50 11.46 3.87 -3.89
N LEU A 51 10.14 3.92 -3.85
CA LEU A 51 9.29 2.74 -3.66
C LEU A 51 8.79 2.20 -5.00
N LYS A 52 8.54 3.09 -5.97
CA LYS A 52 8.05 2.72 -7.30
C LYS A 52 8.43 3.78 -8.33
N ALA A 53 8.97 3.34 -9.46
CA ALA A 53 9.19 4.16 -10.64
C ALA A 53 8.82 3.38 -11.90
N ILE A 54 7.61 3.57 -12.45
CA ILE A 54 7.13 2.82 -13.62
C ILE A 54 7.02 3.76 -14.82
N LEU A 55 7.77 3.46 -15.88
CA LEU A 55 7.73 4.18 -17.15
C LEU A 55 6.87 3.42 -18.16
N LEU A 56 5.78 4.03 -18.58
CA LEU A 56 4.97 3.59 -19.70
C LEU A 56 5.49 4.26 -20.97
N VAL A 57 5.75 3.48 -22.03
CA VAL A 57 6.25 3.98 -23.32
C VAL A 57 5.41 3.41 -24.45
N ALA A 58 4.95 4.29 -25.34
CA ALA A 58 4.26 3.92 -26.56
C ALA A 58 4.93 4.58 -27.77
N GLY A 59 5.05 3.85 -28.88
CA GLY A 59 5.64 4.35 -30.12
C GLY A 59 4.90 3.85 -31.35
N GLU A 60 4.92 4.63 -32.42
CA GLU A 60 4.46 4.18 -33.75
C GLU A 60 5.45 3.18 -34.37
N ARG A 61 6.73 3.32 -34.01
CA ARG A 61 7.84 2.44 -34.36
C ARG A 61 8.57 2.07 -33.08
N SER A 62 9.50 1.12 -33.16
CA SER A 62 10.29 0.69 -32.02
C SER A 62 10.95 1.91 -31.33
N VAL A 63 10.96 1.91 -30.00
CA VAL A 63 11.46 3.00 -29.16
C VAL A 63 12.61 2.49 -28.32
N THR A 64 13.81 3.01 -28.54
CA THR A 64 14.93 2.77 -27.62
C THR A 64 14.82 3.73 -26.45
N VAL A 65 14.81 3.18 -25.24
CA VAL A 65 14.73 3.92 -23.97
C VAL A 65 16.11 3.91 -23.32
N LEU A 66 16.64 5.08 -23.01
CA LEU A 66 17.88 5.24 -22.26
C LEU A 66 17.62 5.94 -20.93
N TRP A 67 18.24 5.43 -19.88
CA TRP A 67 18.31 6.01 -18.54
C TRP A 67 19.76 6.36 -18.23
N ASP A 68 20.04 7.62 -17.95
CA ASP A 68 21.40 8.12 -17.71
C ASP A 68 22.40 7.68 -18.79
N GLN A 69 21.99 7.82 -20.06
CA GLN A 69 22.73 7.45 -21.28
C GLN A 69 22.95 5.94 -21.50
N LYS A 70 22.49 5.09 -20.58
CA LYS A 70 22.52 3.63 -20.74
C LYS A 70 21.21 3.16 -21.37
N GLU A 71 21.30 2.39 -22.44
CA GLU A 71 20.13 1.70 -23.00
C GLU A 71 19.58 0.69 -21.98
N ILE A 72 18.29 0.82 -21.66
CA ILE A 72 17.62 -0.04 -20.68
C ILE A 72 16.54 -0.91 -21.32
N ALA A 73 15.97 -0.50 -22.45
CA ALA A 73 14.96 -1.26 -23.17
C ALA A 73 14.82 -0.81 -24.63
N VAL A 74 14.37 -1.72 -25.48
CA VAL A 74 13.80 -1.42 -26.80
C VAL A 74 12.34 -1.87 -26.79
N VAL A 75 11.43 -0.93 -26.95
CA VAL A 75 9.98 -1.15 -26.89
C VAL A 75 9.42 -1.26 -28.31
N GLU A 76 8.84 -2.39 -28.65
CA GLU A 76 8.16 -2.58 -29.95
C GLU A 76 6.76 -1.90 -29.97
N PRO A 77 6.25 -1.52 -31.15
CA PRO A 77 4.92 -0.91 -31.28
C PRO A 77 3.80 -1.83 -30.77
N SER A 78 2.91 -1.28 -29.95
CA SER A 78 1.75 -1.99 -29.40
C SER A 78 0.55 -1.03 -29.24
N GLU A 79 -0.66 -1.59 -29.07
CA GLU A 79 -1.87 -0.82 -28.76
C GLU A 79 -1.85 -0.25 -27.34
N ILE A 80 -1.20 -0.95 -26.41
CA ILE A 80 -1.02 -0.56 -25.01
C ILE A 80 0.46 -0.22 -24.81
N ALA A 81 0.74 0.85 -24.05
CA ALA A 81 2.11 1.24 -23.73
C ALA A 81 2.85 0.10 -23.00
N ALA A 82 4.09 -0.16 -23.42
CA ALA A 82 4.95 -1.06 -22.67
C ALA A 82 5.31 -0.42 -21.33
N SER A 83 5.26 -1.21 -20.28
CA SER A 83 5.61 -0.78 -18.94
C SER A 83 7.04 -1.22 -18.63
N LEU A 84 7.85 -0.33 -18.07
CA LEU A 84 9.24 -0.58 -17.68
C LEU A 84 9.41 -0.22 -16.20
N ASP A 85 9.95 -1.14 -15.42
CA ASP A 85 10.30 -0.91 -14.03
C ASP A 85 11.65 -0.20 -13.93
N LEU A 86 11.61 1.08 -13.56
CA LEU A 86 12.77 1.93 -13.34
C LEU A 86 13.13 2.08 -11.85
N THR A 87 12.41 1.38 -10.97
CA THR A 87 12.60 1.48 -9.52
C THR A 87 14.05 1.17 -9.12
N PRO A 88 14.70 0.12 -9.65
CA PRO A 88 16.10 -0.19 -9.31
C PRO A 88 17.09 0.91 -9.73
N GLN A 89 16.79 1.69 -10.76
CA GLN A 89 17.66 2.71 -11.34
C GLN A 89 17.46 4.10 -10.71
N LEU A 90 16.35 4.31 -9.99
CA LEU A 90 16.03 5.61 -9.38
C LEU A 90 16.75 5.76 -8.03
N GLN A 91 17.73 6.66 -7.98
CA GLN A 91 18.49 6.98 -6.78
C GLN A 91 18.31 8.47 -6.42
N PRO A 92 18.64 8.91 -5.20
CA PRO A 92 18.70 10.33 -4.89
C PRO A 92 19.71 11.03 -5.82
N GLY A 93 19.26 12.03 -6.59
CA GLY A 93 20.11 12.74 -7.54
C GLY A 93 19.39 13.26 -8.77
N ALA A 94 20.18 13.65 -9.77
CA ALA A 94 19.71 14.04 -11.09
C ALA A 94 19.80 12.84 -12.03
N HIS A 95 18.75 12.64 -12.81
CA HIS A 95 18.61 11.57 -13.79
C HIS A 95 18.13 12.12 -15.12
N ARG A 96 18.44 11.41 -16.20
CA ARG A 96 18.04 11.77 -17.56
C ARG A 96 17.37 10.60 -18.26
N ILE A 97 16.20 10.88 -18.83
CA ILE A 97 15.44 9.95 -19.68
C ILE A 97 15.62 10.38 -21.13
N GLU A 98 15.90 9.43 -22.02
CA GLU A 98 15.93 9.62 -23.46
C GLU A 98 15.08 8.57 -24.20
N LEU A 99 14.26 9.02 -25.14
CA LEU A 99 13.41 8.21 -26.00
C LEU A 99 13.83 8.42 -27.46
N ARG A 100 14.32 7.37 -28.14
CA ARG A 100 14.72 7.40 -29.55
C ARG A 100 13.79 6.54 -30.38
N SER A 101 13.15 7.12 -31.39
CA SER A 101 12.32 6.38 -32.35
C SER A 101 12.35 7.02 -33.74
N PRO A 102 12.29 6.24 -34.84
CA PRO A 102 12.06 6.82 -36.16
C PRO A 102 10.62 7.34 -36.33
N GLY A 103 9.71 7.03 -35.39
CA GLY A 103 8.31 7.48 -35.38
C GLY A 103 7.99 8.45 -34.24
N LYS A 104 6.69 8.69 -34.01
CA LYS A 104 6.23 9.43 -32.83
C LYS A 104 6.28 8.54 -31.58
N VAL A 105 6.53 9.16 -30.43
CA VAL A 105 6.61 8.51 -29.12
C VAL A 105 5.78 9.26 -28.09
N ALA A 106 5.24 8.56 -27.11
CA ALA A 106 4.67 9.15 -25.90
C ALA A 106 5.15 8.32 -24.69
N ALA A 107 5.26 8.96 -23.53
CA ALA A 107 5.61 8.27 -22.30
C ALA A 107 4.99 8.91 -21.06
N LEU A 108 4.80 8.08 -20.04
CA LEU A 108 4.27 8.46 -18.73
C LEU A 108 5.07 7.75 -17.64
N LEU A 109 5.72 8.51 -16.77
CA LEU A 109 6.48 8.00 -15.64
C LEU A 109 5.75 8.30 -14.34
N GLU A 110 5.41 7.25 -13.59
CA GLU A 110 4.99 7.33 -12.19
C GLU A 110 6.25 7.32 -11.30
N LEU A 111 6.38 8.25 -10.37
CA LEU A 111 7.41 8.29 -9.34
C LEU A 111 6.75 8.33 -7.97
N ASN A 112 7.18 7.43 -7.08
CA ASN A 112 6.57 7.29 -5.78
C ASN A 112 7.62 6.88 -4.74
N GLY A 113 7.68 7.62 -3.62
CA GLY A 113 8.61 7.37 -2.52
C GLY A 113 7.97 7.19 -1.15
N ASP A 114 6.69 7.53 -0.99
CA ASP A 114 5.99 7.49 0.30
C ASP A 114 4.53 7.02 0.20
N LEU A 115 4.08 6.59 -0.99
CA LEU A 115 2.71 6.18 -1.36
C LEU A 115 1.64 7.29 -1.24
N ALA A 116 1.85 8.27 -0.39
CA ALA A 116 0.97 9.42 -0.18
C ALA A 116 1.07 10.45 -1.32
N ARG A 117 2.23 10.57 -1.97
CA ARG A 117 2.51 11.56 -3.03
C ARG A 117 3.07 10.89 -4.27
N LYS A 118 2.25 10.78 -5.32
CA LYS A 118 2.71 10.40 -6.65
C LYS A 118 3.21 11.65 -7.37
N ARG A 119 4.38 11.56 -7.99
CA ARG A 119 4.87 12.55 -8.95
C ARG A 119 4.79 11.93 -10.34
N TRP A 120 4.28 12.70 -11.29
CA TRP A 120 4.18 12.25 -12.68
C TRP A 120 5.09 13.09 -13.58
N LEU A 121 5.70 12.42 -14.54
CA LEU A 121 6.40 13.05 -15.63
C LEU A 121 5.84 12.45 -16.92
N CYS A 122 5.24 13.26 -17.78
CA CYS A 122 4.74 12.82 -19.07
C CYS A 122 5.49 13.50 -20.22
N THR A 123 5.40 12.92 -21.41
CA THR A 123 5.78 13.59 -22.64
C THR A 123 4.87 14.78 -22.90
N ASP A 124 5.47 15.95 -23.10
CA ASP A 124 4.78 17.22 -23.39
C ASP A 124 5.71 18.16 -24.17
N ALA A 125 5.24 19.37 -24.48
CA ALA A 125 6.02 20.38 -25.18
C ALA A 125 7.29 20.88 -24.45
N THR A 126 7.52 20.47 -23.18
CA THR A 126 8.71 20.84 -22.40
C THR A 126 9.89 19.88 -22.58
N TRP A 127 9.72 18.81 -23.35
CA TRP A 127 10.80 17.89 -23.71
C TRP A 127 11.73 18.50 -24.77
N THR A 128 13.00 18.12 -24.73
CA THR A 128 14.03 18.68 -25.62
C THR A 128 14.85 17.57 -26.28
N THR A 129 15.49 17.85 -27.42
CA THR A 129 16.45 16.93 -28.03
C THR A 129 17.74 16.87 -27.22
N ALA A 130 18.64 15.93 -27.52
CA ALA A 130 19.92 15.81 -26.83
C ALA A 130 20.75 17.11 -26.79
N ASN A 131 20.57 18.00 -27.79
CA ASN A 131 21.23 19.29 -27.92
C ASN A 131 20.41 20.48 -27.35
N GLY A 132 19.35 20.20 -26.58
CA GLY A 132 18.52 21.21 -25.91
C GLY A 132 17.49 21.93 -26.79
N GLN A 133 17.21 21.43 -28.00
CA GLN A 133 16.19 22.03 -28.87
C GLN A 133 14.78 21.54 -28.50
N PRO A 134 13.73 22.38 -28.54
CA PRO A 134 12.36 21.94 -28.23
C PRO A 134 11.89 20.80 -29.15
N VAL A 135 11.24 19.79 -28.58
CA VAL A 135 10.60 18.71 -29.33
C VAL A 135 9.17 19.12 -29.69
N LYS A 136 8.74 18.80 -30.92
CA LYS A 136 7.38 19.12 -31.38
C LYS A 136 6.36 18.16 -30.77
N SER A 137 5.41 18.72 -30.01
CA SER A 137 4.17 18.02 -29.62
C SER A 137 3.20 17.87 -30.80
N LEU A 138 2.58 16.71 -30.90
CA LEU A 138 1.63 16.28 -31.92
C LEU A 138 0.21 16.09 -31.34
N GLY A 139 0.00 16.46 -30.08
CA GLY A 139 -1.29 16.36 -29.38
C GLY A 139 -1.39 15.18 -28.40
N PRO A 140 -2.49 15.08 -27.66
CA PRO A 140 -2.65 14.13 -26.56
C PRO A 140 -2.72 12.68 -27.06
N ALA A 141 -2.10 11.78 -26.30
CA ALA A 141 -2.18 10.33 -26.46
C ALA A 141 -3.38 9.79 -25.67
N VAL A 142 -4.56 9.83 -26.28
CA VAL A 142 -5.84 9.38 -25.70
C VAL A 142 -6.50 8.35 -26.60
N ALA A 143 -7.50 7.65 -26.06
CA ALA A 143 -8.36 6.78 -26.85
C ALA A 143 -8.96 7.51 -28.07
N THR A 144 -9.03 6.80 -29.19
CA THR A 144 -9.70 7.25 -30.42
C THR A 144 -10.86 6.31 -30.76
N GLN A 145 -11.70 6.64 -31.74
CA GLN A 145 -12.84 5.78 -32.13
C GLN A 145 -12.45 4.32 -32.41
N ASN A 146 -11.21 4.07 -32.84
CA ASN A 146 -10.74 2.75 -33.25
C ASN A 146 -9.53 2.22 -32.44
N LYS A 147 -9.08 2.93 -31.41
CA LYS A 147 -7.93 2.51 -30.58
C LYS A 147 -8.14 2.84 -29.10
N PRO A 148 -7.83 1.92 -28.18
CA PRO A 148 -7.89 2.18 -26.74
C PRO A 148 -6.87 3.25 -26.32
N ASP A 149 -6.98 3.72 -25.08
CA ASP A 149 -5.97 4.60 -24.48
C ASP A 149 -4.69 3.79 -24.24
N PRO A 150 -3.55 4.14 -24.85
CA PRO A 150 -2.29 3.42 -24.64
C PRO A 150 -1.79 3.50 -23.19
N PHE A 151 -2.20 4.50 -22.42
CA PHE A 151 -1.73 4.77 -21.06
C PHE A 151 -2.77 4.43 -19.99
N ASP A 152 -3.68 3.51 -20.28
CA ASP A 152 -4.60 2.96 -19.28
C ASP A 152 -3.81 2.26 -18.16
N LEU A 153 -3.78 2.86 -16.97
CA LEU A 153 -3.07 2.32 -15.81
C LEU A 153 -3.63 0.96 -15.39
N ASP A 154 -4.94 0.76 -15.59
CA ASP A 154 -5.61 -0.50 -15.31
C ASP A 154 -5.21 -1.57 -16.32
N ALA A 155 -4.48 -1.25 -17.40
CA ALA A 155 -3.95 -2.15 -18.42
C ALA A 155 -2.44 -2.48 -18.29
N THR A 156 -1.73 -1.87 -17.33
CA THR A 156 -0.28 -2.06 -17.11
C THR A 156 0.06 -3.38 -16.37
N PHE A 157 1.32 -3.84 -16.42
CA PHE A 157 1.73 -5.06 -15.67
C PHE A 157 1.65 -4.84 -14.15
N ASP A 158 2.01 -3.64 -13.68
CA ASP A 158 2.05 -3.30 -12.25
C ASP A 158 0.70 -2.76 -11.75
N ALA A 159 -0.38 -3.38 -12.20
CA ALA A 159 -1.73 -3.07 -11.75
C ALA A 159 -2.06 -3.90 -10.50
N TYR A 160 -2.33 -3.22 -9.37
CA TYR A 160 -2.56 -3.87 -8.05
C TYR A 160 -3.71 -4.90 -8.02
N ASN A 161 -4.61 -4.86 -9.00
CA ASN A 161 -5.74 -5.79 -9.10
C ASN A 161 -5.61 -6.74 -10.30
N SER A 162 -4.39 -6.97 -10.82
CA SER A 162 -4.17 -7.81 -11.99
C SER A 162 -4.68 -9.24 -11.77
N TRP A 163 -4.62 -9.75 -10.54
CA TRP A 163 -5.18 -11.04 -10.11
C TRP A 163 -6.65 -11.24 -10.48
N LYS A 164 -7.48 -10.18 -10.52
CA LYS A 164 -8.92 -10.28 -10.86
C LYS A 164 -9.16 -10.77 -12.28
N LEU A 165 -8.15 -10.69 -13.14
CA LEU A 165 -8.19 -11.24 -14.49
C LEU A 165 -8.14 -12.77 -14.47
N ALA A 166 -7.56 -13.39 -13.43
CA ALA A 166 -7.54 -14.84 -13.25
C ALA A 166 -8.89 -15.39 -12.81
N ALA A 167 -9.71 -14.58 -12.12
CA ALA A 167 -11.05 -14.97 -11.69
C ALA A 167 -12.06 -15.12 -12.85
N LYS A 168 -11.76 -14.53 -14.02
CA LYS A 168 -12.64 -14.48 -15.20
C LYS A 168 -12.35 -15.58 -16.23
N ALA A 169 -11.44 -16.51 -15.97
CA ALA A 169 -11.00 -17.48 -16.94
C ALA A 169 -12.12 -18.50 -17.25
N SER A 170 -12.96 -18.16 -18.23
CA SER A 170 -13.92 -19.04 -18.89
C SER A 170 -13.24 -20.19 -19.66
N GLN A 171 -11.91 -20.15 -19.76
CA GLN A 171 -11.07 -21.19 -20.31
C GLN A 171 -10.34 -21.83 -19.13
N ARG A 172 -10.53 -23.14 -18.95
CA ARG A 172 -9.95 -23.99 -17.89
C ARG A 172 -8.43 -24.17 -18.07
N GLN A 173 -7.74 -23.04 -18.25
CA GLN A 173 -6.35 -22.94 -18.66
C GLN A 173 -5.75 -21.77 -17.90
N ALA A 174 -4.64 -22.03 -17.22
CA ALA A 174 -3.86 -21.00 -16.55
C ALA A 174 -3.28 -20.01 -17.57
N THR A 175 -2.84 -18.85 -17.10
CA THR A 175 -2.24 -17.81 -17.96
C THR A 175 -1.13 -18.40 -18.83
N ASP A 176 -1.16 -18.11 -20.13
CA ASP A 176 -0.13 -18.55 -21.04
C ASP A 176 1.23 -17.94 -20.66
N ALA A 177 2.24 -18.79 -20.45
CA ALA A 177 3.59 -18.37 -20.07
C ALA A 177 4.23 -17.45 -21.11
N ALA A 178 3.83 -17.51 -22.38
CA ALA A 178 4.29 -16.59 -23.43
C ALA A 178 3.86 -15.13 -23.21
N THR A 179 2.90 -14.88 -22.30
CA THR A 179 2.45 -13.54 -21.94
C THR A 179 3.23 -12.93 -20.78
N PHE A 180 4.08 -13.71 -20.10
CA PHE A 180 4.90 -13.23 -19.01
C PHE A 180 6.11 -12.48 -19.51
N GLN A 181 6.53 -11.49 -18.72
CA GLN A 181 7.78 -10.78 -18.93
C GLN A 181 8.82 -11.33 -17.96
N THR A 182 10.01 -11.60 -18.48
CA THR A 182 11.16 -12.11 -17.73
C THR A 182 12.39 -11.28 -18.00
N LEU A 183 13.40 -11.44 -17.15
CA LEU A 183 14.74 -10.93 -17.41
C LEU A 183 15.41 -11.69 -18.58
N PRO A 184 16.34 -11.07 -19.32
CA PRO A 184 17.04 -11.71 -20.43
C PRO A 184 17.67 -13.06 -20.05
N GLY A 185 17.44 -14.08 -20.90
CA GLY A 185 17.95 -15.44 -20.70
C GLY A 185 17.06 -16.34 -19.83
N PHE A 186 16.04 -15.78 -19.16
CA PHE A 186 15.06 -16.57 -18.41
C PHE A 186 13.83 -16.87 -19.25
N GLU A 187 13.38 -18.11 -19.23
CA GLU A 187 12.19 -18.59 -19.94
C GLU A 187 11.23 -19.24 -18.94
N VAL A 188 9.94 -18.90 -19.03
CA VAL A 188 8.87 -19.56 -18.25
C VAL A 188 8.16 -20.58 -19.12
N GLU A 189 7.93 -21.77 -18.56
CA GLU A 189 7.13 -22.82 -19.17
C GLU A 189 5.88 -23.09 -18.31
N LEU A 190 4.70 -23.11 -18.93
CA LEU A 190 3.49 -23.64 -18.30
C LEU A 190 3.53 -25.16 -18.37
N VAL A 191 3.64 -25.81 -17.21
CA VAL A 191 3.71 -27.27 -17.10
C VAL A 191 2.31 -27.89 -17.02
N ARG A 192 1.42 -27.28 -16.23
CA ARG A 192 0.05 -27.79 -16.03
C ARG A 192 -0.91 -26.67 -15.65
N SER A 193 -2.15 -26.77 -16.09
CA SER A 193 -3.29 -26.02 -15.52
C SER A 193 -4.09 -26.96 -14.61
N ALA A 194 -4.57 -26.44 -13.47
CA ALA A 194 -5.42 -27.21 -12.58
C ALA A 194 -6.70 -27.67 -13.29
N ALA A 195 -7.07 -28.94 -13.08
CA ALA A 195 -8.33 -29.49 -13.54
C ALA A 195 -9.52 -29.02 -12.68
N GLU A 196 -10.74 -29.28 -13.14
CA GLU A 196 -11.98 -28.81 -12.50
C GLU A 196 -12.15 -29.32 -11.06
N ASP A 197 -11.62 -30.50 -10.75
CA ASP A 197 -11.65 -31.14 -9.42
C ASP A 197 -10.37 -30.93 -8.59
N GLU A 198 -9.42 -30.13 -9.10
CA GLU A 198 -8.14 -29.82 -8.46
C GLU A 198 -8.12 -28.47 -7.72
N ASP A 199 -9.24 -27.73 -7.74
CA ASP A 199 -9.45 -26.43 -7.06
C ASP A 199 -8.33 -25.40 -7.36
N SER A 200 -8.23 -24.33 -6.57
CA SER A 200 -7.06 -23.43 -6.59
C SER A 200 -5.95 -23.99 -5.70
N TRP A 201 -4.69 -23.74 -6.06
CA TRP A 201 -3.50 -24.20 -5.34
C TRP A 201 -2.86 -23.07 -4.53
N VAL A 202 -2.56 -23.35 -3.26
CA VAL A 202 -2.11 -22.35 -2.27
C VAL A 202 -0.81 -22.72 -1.56
N GLY A 203 -0.23 -23.88 -1.85
CA GLY A 203 1.06 -24.30 -1.30
C GLY A 203 1.67 -25.42 -2.13
N MET A 204 2.99 -25.54 -2.12
CA MET A 204 3.72 -26.60 -2.80
C MET A 204 4.95 -27.06 -2.02
N THR A 205 5.36 -28.31 -2.23
CA THR A 205 6.70 -28.81 -1.84
C THR A 205 7.11 -29.94 -2.75
N PHE A 206 8.41 -30.23 -2.83
CA PHE A 206 8.90 -31.48 -3.40
C PHE A 206 9.02 -32.59 -2.35
N ASP A 207 8.80 -33.84 -2.77
CA ASP A 207 9.18 -35.03 -2.01
C ASP A 207 10.58 -35.55 -2.42
N PRO A 208 11.16 -36.52 -1.68
CA PRO A 208 12.51 -37.03 -1.97
C PRO A 208 12.67 -37.73 -3.33
N SER A 209 11.56 -38.12 -3.96
CA SER A 209 11.53 -38.71 -5.30
C SER A 209 11.42 -37.64 -6.40
N GLY A 210 11.40 -36.36 -6.03
CA GLY A 210 11.28 -35.23 -6.94
C GLY A 210 9.86 -35.00 -7.46
N ARG A 211 8.84 -35.57 -6.80
CA ARG A 211 7.44 -35.34 -7.13
C ARG A 211 6.92 -34.11 -6.40
N LEU A 212 5.96 -33.44 -7.00
CA LEU A 212 5.34 -32.24 -6.44
C LEU A 212 4.17 -32.62 -5.56
N ILE A 213 4.09 -32.03 -4.37
CA ILE A 213 2.92 -32.05 -3.51
C ILE A 213 2.28 -30.66 -3.55
N LEU A 214 0.97 -30.60 -3.77
CA LEU A 214 0.20 -29.36 -3.91
C LEU A 214 -0.90 -29.30 -2.86
N GLY A 215 -1.03 -28.16 -2.19
CA GLY A 215 -2.11 -27.85 -1.27
C GLY A 215 -3.28 -27.20 -1.99
N MET A 216 -4.46 -27.79 -1.91
CA MET A 216 -5.69 -27.18 -2.44
C MET A 216 -6.22 -26.14 -1.45
N GLU A 217 -6.76 -25.03 -1.98
CA GLU A 217 -7.32 -23.93 -1.20
C GLU A 217 -8.50 -24.38 -0.35
N LYS A 218 -9.47 -25.10 -0.90
CA LYS A 218 -10.58 -25.59 -0.08
C LYS A 218 -10.15 -26.79 0.73
N LYS A 219 -9.76 -27.88 0.06
CA LYS A 219 -9.61 -29.17 0.74
C LYS A 219 -8.75 -30.19 0.01
N GLY A 220 -7.76 -30.71 0.72
CA GLY A 220 -6.95 -31.88 0.40
C GLY A 220 -5.58 -31.55 -0.17
N LEU A 221 -4.79 -32.61 -0.36
CA LEU A 221 -3.44 -32.57 -0.90
C LEU A 221 -3.34 -33.45 -2.16
N LEU A 222 -2.63 -32.95 -3.17
CA LEU A 222 -2.36 -33.66 -4.41
C LEU A 222 -0.88 -34.01 -4.48
N ARG A 223 -0.53 -35.12 -5.14
CA ARG A 223 0.82 -35.50 -5.53
C ARG A 223 0.88 -35.63 -7.05
N LEU A 224 1.76 -34.87 -7.68
CA LEU A 224 2.01 -34.86 -9.11
C LEU A 224 3.37 -35.51 -9.41
N THR A 225 3.33 -36.57 -10.20
CA THR A 225 4.51 -37.24 -10.77
C THR A 225 4.67 -36.82 -12.23
N LEU A 226 5.85 -36.29 -12.57
CA LEU A 226 6.24 -35.97 -13.94
C LEU A 226 7.20 -37.05 -14.46
N SER A 227 6.77 -37.79 -15.48
CA SER A 227 7.62 -38.79 -16.11
C SER A 227 8.61 -38.13 -17.07
N PRO A 228 9.80 -38.71 -17.31
CA PRO A 228 10.76 -38.18 -18.29
C PRO A 228 10.20 -38.05 -19.72
N GLY A 229 9.17 -38.84 -20.06
CA GLY A 229 8.46 -38.77 -21.35
C GLY A 229 7.39 -37.69 -21.44
N GLY A 230 7.18 -36.88 -20.39
CA GLY A 230 6.16 -35.83 -20.33
C GLY A 230 4.82 -36.25 -19.74
N ASP A 231 4.62 -37.55 -19.46
CA ASP A 231 3.39 -38.04 -18.84
C ASP A 231 3.23 -37.51 -17.41
N GLN A 232 2.05 -36.98 -17.11
CA GLN A 232 1.69 -36.43 -15.81
C GLN A 232 0.70 -37.36 -15.10
N LYS A 233 1.05 -37.82 -13.90
CA LYS A 233 0.15 -38.59 -13.03
C LYS A 233 -0.13 -37.78 -11.78
N ILE A 234 -1.41 -37.51 -11.51
CA ILE A 234 -1.86 -36.85 -10.29
C ILE A 234 -2.61 -37.83 -9.39
N GLU A 235 -2.36 -37.74 -8.09
CA GLU A 235 -2.95 -38.59 -7.06
C GLU A 235 -3.41 -37.70 -5.91
N ARG A 236 -4.59 -37.98 -5.34
CA ARG A 236 -5.03 -37.34 -4.10
C ARG A 236 -4.46 -38.14 -2.93
N ILE A 237 -3.62 -37.49 -2.13
CA ILE A 237 -2.89 -38.14 -1.01
C ILE A 237 -3.49 -37.78 0.37
N ASP A 238 -4.31 -36.74 0.44
CA ASP A 238 -5.21 -36.45 1.58
C ASP A 238 -6.46 -35.73 1.05
N ASP A 239 -7.63 -36.01 1.62
CA ASP A 239 -8.93 -35.44 1.23
C ASP A 239 -9.66 -34.73 2.39
N SER A 240 -8.94 -34.51 3.49
CA SER A 240 -9.49 -34.09 4.78
C SER A 240 -8.99 -32.73 5.25
N LEU A 241 -7.73 -32.38 4.97
CA LEU A 241 -7.13 -31.13 5.40
C LEU A 241 -7.70 -29.95 4.61
N GLU A 242 -8.03 -28.87 5.30
CA GLU A 242 -8.69 -27.69 4.74
C GLU A 242 -7.70 -26.53 4.68
N GLU A 243 -7.64 -25.88 3.53
CA GLU A 243 -6.73 -24.77 3.19
C GLU A 243 -5.28 -24.98 3.67
N CYS A 244 -4.63 -26.01 3.12
CA CYS A 244 -3.24 -26.30 3.47
C CYS A 244 -2.27 -25.40 2.71
N ARG A 245 -1.93 -24.25 3.31
CA ARG A 245 -0.96 -23.29 2.77
C ARG A 245 0.47 -23.80 2.94
N GLY A 246 0.85 -24.20 4.16
CA GLY A 246 2.22 -24.60 4.45
C GLY A 246 2.49 -26.08 4.24
N LEU A 247 3.45 -26.41 3.37
CA LEU A 247 3.89 -27.78 3.11
C LEU A 247 5.40 -27.88 3.22
N LEU A 248 5.89 -28.91 3.93
CA LEU A 248 7.31 -29.20 4.05
C LEU A 248 7.53 -30.71 4.12
N PHE A 249 8.28 -31.27 3.18
CA PHE A 249 8.79 -32.63 3.33
C PHE A 249 10.14 -32.62 4.04
N ALA A 250 10.21 -33.16 5.26
CA ALA A 250 11.44 -33.21 6.06
C ALA A 250 11.41 -34.41 7.01
N HIS A 251 12.57 -34.86 7.49
CA HIS A 251 12.68 -35.95 8.47
C HIS A 251 11.87 -37.22 8.10
N GLY A 252 11.77 -37.54 6.80
CA GLY A 252 11.00 -38.70 6.30
C GLY A 252 9.48 -38.57 6.42
N ALA A 253 8.94 -37.37 6.59
CA ALA A 253 7.51 -37.11 6.73
C ALA A 253 7.08 -35.85 5.96
N LEU A 254 5.80 -35.78 5.62
CA LEU A 254 5.18 -34.55 5.12
C LEU A 254 4.55 -33.78 6.29
N TYR A 255 4.99 -32.55 6.50
CA TYR A 255 4.37 -31.62 7.43
C TYR A 255 3.41 -30.69 6.67
N ALA A 256 2.19 -30.57 7.19
CA ALA A 256 1.10 -29.85 6.55
C ALA A 256 0.47 -28.88 7.55
N ASN A 257 0.72 -27.58 7.37
CA ASN A 257 0.14 -26.50 8.17
C ASN A 257 -1.20 -26.09 7.56
N ALA A 258 -2.27 -26.72 8.04
CA ALA A 258 -3.60 -26.58 7.47
C ALA A 258 -4.36 -25.45 8.17
N ASN A 259 -4.66 -24.39 7.42
CA ASN A 259 -5.15 -23.14 7.97
C ASN A 259 -6.58 -23.25 8.50
N ASP A 260 -7.50 -23.70 7.67
CA ASP A 260 -8.91 -23.88 8.04
C ASP A 260 -9.12 -25.08 8.98
N SER A 261 -8.26 -26.10 8.88
CA SER A 261 -8.19 -27.17 9.89
C SER A 261 -7.61 -26.72 11.24
N LYS A 262 -7.02 -25.51 11.31
CA LYS A 262 -6.45 -24.88 12.51
C LYS A 262 -5.32 -25.67 13.18
N ALA A 263 -4.59 -26.46 12.42
CA ALA A 263 -3.55 -27.30 12.99
C ALA A 263 -2.44 -27.68 11.99
N LEU A 264 -1.26 -27.95 12.57
CA LEU A 264 -0.11 -28.54 11.90
C LEU A 264 -0.15 -30.06 12.08
N PHE A 265 -0.11 -30.77 10.96
CA PHE A 265 -0.11 -32.22 10.89
C PHE A 265 1.22 -32.77 10.38
N ARG A 266 1.53 -34.00 10.78
CA ARG A 266 2.60 -34.83 10.22
C ARG A 266 2.00 -36.09 9.60
N LEU A 267 2.29 -36.30 8.32
CA LEU A 267 1.87 -37.45 7.54
C LEU A 267 3.07 -38.37 7.27
N ARG A 268 2.90 -39.68 7.48
CA ARG A 268 3.96 -40.70 7.28
C ARG A 268 3.44 -41.90 6.52
N ASP A 269 4.31 -42.45 5.68
CA ASP A 269 4.21 -43.80 5.14
C ASP A 269 4.96 -44.74 6.08
N THR A 270 4.22 -45.54 6.84
CA THR A 270 4.76 -46.50 7.82
C THR A 270 4.81 -47.93 7.29
N THR A 271 4.20 -48.18 6.12
CA THR A 271 4.12 -49.50 5.48
C THR A 271 5.12 -49.68 4.34
N GLY A 272 5.67 -48.58 3.81
CA GLY A 272 6.59 -48.53 2.68
C GLY A 272 5.91 -48.73 1.32
N ASP A 273 4.60 -48.49 1.23
CA ASP A 273 3.82 -48.63 0.00
C ASP A 273 3.65 -47.31 -0.77
N ASP A 274 4.37 -46.26 -0.35
CA ASP A 274 4.37 -44.93 -0.93
C ASP A 274 3.00 -44.22 -0.82
N GLN A 275 2.21 -44.58 0.21
CA GLN A 275 0.99 -43.91 0.65
C GLN A 275 1.13 -43.44 2.11
N PHE A 276 0.56 -42.28 2.44
CA PHE A 276 0.53 -41.81 3.83
C PHE A 276 -0.60 -42.51 4.60
N ASP A 277 -0.27 -43.50 5.44
CA ASP A 277 -1.22 -44.24 6.27
C ASP A 277 -1.35 -43.68 7.70
N GLU A 278 -0.39 -42.87 8.15
CA GLU A 278 -0.44 -42.18 9.43
C GLU A 278 -0.58 -40.67 9.26
N LYS A 279 -1.51 -40.06 10.00
CA LYS A 279 -1.65 -38.60 10.15
C LYS A 279 -1.78 -38.21 11.61
N THR A 280 -0.79 -37.48 12.12
CA THR A 280 -0.71 -37.03 13.51
C THR A 280 -0.81 -35.52 13.60
N GLU A 281 -1.71 -35.01 14.44
CA GLU A 281 -1.75 -33.58 14.80
C GLU A 281 -0.61 -33.26 15.77
N LEU A 282 0.25 -32.30 15.43
CA LEU A 282 1.40 -31.89 16.25
C LEU A 282 1.12 -30.62 17.06
N LEU A 283 0.44 -29.66 16.43
CA LEU A 283 0.18 -28.35 17.01
C LEU A 283 -1.18 -27.82 16.54
N ARG A 284 -2.08 -27.60 17.49
CA ARG A 284 -3.31 -26.84 17.30
C ARG A 284 -3.13 -25.39 17.69
N THR A 285 -3.63 -24.47 16.87
CA THR A 285 -3.63 -23.03 17.16
C THR A 285 -5.01 -22.46 16.90
N GLU A 286 -5.51 -21.65 17.83
CA GLU A 286 -6.82 -21.00 17.70
C GLU A 286 -6.74 -19.66 16.98
N GLY A 287 -7.87 -18.99 16.76
CA GLY A 287 -7.95 -17.70 16.05
C GLY A 287 -8.64 -17.77 14.69
N GLY A 288 -8.53 -16.68 13.92
CA GLY A 288 -9.07 -16.54 12.57
C GLY A 288 -8.19 -17.19 11.50
N VAL A 289 -8.66 -17.15 10.25
CA VAL A 289 -8.06 -17.86 9.09
C VAL A 289 -7.60 -16.93 7.96
N GLY A 290 -7.98 -15.64 7.93
CA GLY A 290 -7.53 -14.70 6.91
C GLY A 290 -6.00 -14.59 6.86
N HIS A 291 -5.40 -13.92 7.86
CA HIS A 291 -3.96 -13.95 8.11
C HIS A 291 -3.62 -15.17 8.98
N GLY A 292 -3.52 -16.30 8.30
CA GLY A 292 -3.68 -17.62 8.88
C GLY A 292 -2.40 -18.36 9.24
N ARG A 293 -2.51 -19.69 9.31
CA ARG A 293 -1.38 -20.61 9.42
C ARG A 293 -0.75 -20.75 8.04
N ASN A 294 0.44 -20.19 7.87
CA ASN A 294 1.09 -20.09 6.57
C ASN A 294 2.23 -21.12 6.47
N HIS A 295 3.32 -20.81 5.77
CA HIS A 295 4.30 -21.81 5.34
C HIS A 295 5.22 -22.33 6.46
N LEU A 296 6.01 -23.34 6.09
CA LEU A 296 6.96 -24.05 6.94
C LEU A 296 8.30 -24.13 6.23
N THR A 297 9.40 -24.06 6.97
CA THR A 297 10.74 -24.32 6.42
C THR A 297 11.59 -25.15 7.36
N LEU A 298 12.56 -25.88 6.79
CA LEU A 298 13.53 -26.64 7.57
C LEU A 298 14.69 -25.72 7.93
N GLY A 299 14.96 -25.59 9.23
CA GLY A 299 16.08 -24.78 9.72
C GLY A 299 17.42 -25.51 9.64
N PRO A 300 18.54 -24.75 9.62
CA PRO A 300 19.89 -25.34 9.70
C PRO A 300 20.16 -26.05 11.04
N ASP A 301 19.29 -25.86 12.03
CA ASP A 301 19.30 -26.49 13.34
C ASP A 301 18.45 -27.78 13.42
N ASP A 302 18.03 -28.32 12.27
CA ASP A 302 17.20 -29.53 12.13
C ASP A 302 15.81 -29.40 12.79
N ARG A 303 15.34 -28.16 12.97
CA ARG A 303 14.02 -27.83 13.50
C ARG A 303 13.05 -27.43 12.39
N ILE A 304 11.76 -27.58 12.68
CA ILE A 304 10.69 -27.09 11.80
C ILE A 304 10.35 -25.67 12.23
N TRP A 305 10.47 -24.74 11.29
CA TRP A 305 10.16 -23.33 11.47
C TRP A 305 8.80 -23.03 10.86
N ILE A 306 7.97 -22.33 11.62
CA ILE A 306 6.54 -22.14 11.34
C ILE A 306 6.25 -20.65 11.37
N VAL A 307 5.51 -20.16 10.38
CA VAL A 307 5.07 -18.76 10.36
C VAL A 307 3.55 -18.63 10.38
N HIS A 308 3.06 -17.76 11.27
CA HIS A 308 1.65 -17.48 11.45
C HIS A 308 1.37 -15.98 11.33
N GLY A 309 0.26 -15.64 10.68
CA GLY A 309 -0.28 -14.29 10.62
C GLY A 309 -0.92 -13.84 11.94
N ASN A 310 -1.32 -12.57 11.99
CA ASN A 310 -1.84 -11.90 13.18
C ASN A 310 -3.28 -12.28 13.55
N ASN A 311 -3.97 -13.09 12.75
CA ASN A 311 -5.25 -13.68 13.15
C ASN A 311 -5.09 -15.02 13.89
N VAL A 312 -3.88 -15.61 13.90
CA VAL A 312 -3.59 -16.83 14.66
C VAL A 312 -3.22 -16.48 16.09
N LEU A 313 -3.88 -17.10 17.06
CA LEU A 313 -3.57 -16.93 18.47
C LEU A 313 -2.35 -17.77 18.84
N LEU A 314 -1.43 -17.15 19.58
CA LEU A 314 -0.27 -17.84 20.14
C LEU A 314 -0.74 -18.95 21.11
N PRO A 315 -0.28 -20.21 20.97
CA PRO A 315 -0.61 -21.30 21.90
C PRO A 315 0.21 -21.17 23.20
N LYS A 316 -0.12 -20.14 24.02
CA LYS A 316 0.66 -19.69 25.19
C LYS A 316 1.11 -20.82 26.12
N ASP A 317 0.24 -21.79 26.40
CA ASP A 317 0.51 -22.90 27.31
C ASP A 317 1.54 -23.93 26.79
N ARG A 318 1.86 -23.89 25.49
CA ARG A 318 2.82 -24.79 24.84
C ARG A 318 4.20 -24.15 24.64
N ILE A 319 4.33 -22.84 24.82
CA ILE A 319 5.56 -22.10 24.52
C ILE A 319 6.62 -22.40 25.58
N ALA A 320 7.80 -22.80 25.13
CA ALA A 320 8.93 -23.12 25.99
C ALA A 320 9.34 -21.89 26.81
N PRO A 321 9.56 -22.02 28.13
CA PRO A 321 9.89 -20.88 28.99
C PRO A 321 11.20 -20.17 28.64
N ASP A 322 12.10 -20.78 27.89
CA ASP A 322 13.36 -20.19 27.39
C ASP A 322 13.23 -19.57 25.99
N SER A 323 11.99 -19.46 25.45
CA SER A 323 11.71 -18.87 24.15
C SER A 323 12.35 -17.50 23.95
N PRO A 324 12.86 -17.20 22.75
CA PRO A 324 13.56 -15.95 22.54
C PRO A 324 12.75 -14.67 22.82
N LEU A 325 11.51 -14.59 22.34
CA LEU A 325 10.62 -13.45 22.56
C LEU A 325 9.74 -13.69 23.80
N LYS A 326 9.77 -12.77 24.76
CA LYS A 326 9.03 -12.89 26.04
C LYS A 326 8.31 -11.61 26.48
N ASN A 327 9.00 -10.48 26.42
CA ASN A 327 8.54 -9.23 27.05
C ASN A 327 7.73 -8.34 26.09
N TYR A 328 6.92 -8.92 25.19
CA TYR A 328 6.08 -8.17 24.26
C TYR A 328 4.85 -7.58 24.99
N ALA A 329 4.46 -6.37 24.60
CA ALA A 329 3.26 -5.68 25.09
C ALA A 329 2.85 -4.59 24.08
N ASP A 330 1.74 -3.90 24.34
CA ASP A 330 1.28 -2.78 23.50
C ASP A 330 2.29 -1.62 23.51
N ASP A 331 2.88 -1.33 24.68
CA ASP A 331 3.89 -0.29 24.91
C ASP A 331 3.53 1.08 24.29
N GLN A 332 2.27 1.50 24.46
CA GLN A 332 1.75 2.80 24.01
C GLN A 332 1.62 3.78 25.18
N LEU A 333 2.18 4.98 25.05
CA LEU A 333 1.99 6.04 26.05
C LEU A 333 0.54 6.54 26.14
N LEU A 334 -0.10 6.67 24.98
CA LEU A 334 -1.47 7.17 24.83
C LEU A 334 -2.31 6.15 24.07
N PRO A 335 -2.92 5.16 24.78
CA PRO A 335 -3.79 4.19 24.15
C PRO A 335 -4.97 4.85 23.42
N ASN A 336 -5.29 4.36 22.23
CA ASN A 336 -6.41 4.89 21.45
C ASN A 336 -7.68 4.03 21.65
N PRO A 337 -8.80 4.62 22.13
CA PRO A 337 -10.06 3.92 22.24
C PRO A 337 -10.57 3.33 20.91
N TRP A 338 -10.19 3.89 19.76
CA TRP A 338 -10.63 3.41 18.45
C TRP A 338 -10.02 2.08 18.06
N ASP A 339 -8.90 1.69 18.65
CA ASP A 339 -8.09 0.57 18.15
C ASP A 339 -8.89 -0.72 18.05
N GLY A 340 -9.77 -1.00 19.02
CA GLY A 340 -10.63 -2.20 19.01
C GLY A 340 -11.77 -2.17 17.98
N SER A 341 -12.06 -1.01 17.39
CA SER A 341 -13.14 -0.82 16.39
C SER A 341 -12.62 -0.73 14.95
N MET A 342 -11.30 -0.74 14.76
CA MET A 342 -10.69 -0.71 13.44
C MET A 342 -10.58 -2.10 12.84
N PHE A 343 -10.22 -2.17 11.56
CA PHE A 343 -10.16 -3.40 10.77
C PHE A 343 -9.41 -4.55 11.47
N ASP A 344 -8.21 -4.28 12.00
CA ASP A 344 -7.39 -5.25 12.77
C ASP A 344 -7.61 -5.12 14.29
N GLY A 345 -8.80 -4.72 14.73
CA GLY A 345 -9.07 -4.37 16.14
C GLY A 345 -9.07 -5.55 17.11
N ASN A 346 -9.20 -6.77 16.60
CA ASN A 346 -9.21 -8.02 17.37
C ASN A 346 -7.83 -8.68 17.51
N VAL A 347 -6.76 -8.06 16.97
CA VAL A 347 -5.40 -8.62 17.02
C VAL A 347 -4.92 -8.74 18.47
N GLU A 348 -4.44 -9.93 18.83
CA GLU A 348 -3.78 -10.22 20.11
C GLU A 348 -2.26 -10.17 20.00
N LEU A 349 -1.59 -9.94 21.14
CA LEU A 349 -0.13 -9.93 21.21
C LEU A 349 0.47 -11.30 21.61
N PRO A 350 1.60 -11.68 21.01
CA PRO A 350 2.31 -10.97 19.94
C PRO A 350 1.55 -11.15 18.62
N ALA A 351 1.27 -10.04 17.94
CA ALA A 351 0.62 -10.08 16.64
C ALA A 351 1.58 -10.69 15.64
N GLY A 352 1.15 -11.73 14.91
CA GLY A 352 1.96 -12.46 13.92
C GLY A 352 3.26 -13.01 14.51
N HIS A 353 3.54 -14.30 14.33
CA HIS A 353 4.64 -14.91 15.07
C HIS A 353 5.34 -16.01 14.30
N ILE A 354 6.63 -16.16 14.61
CA ILE A 354 7.49 -17.21 14.10
C ILE A 354 7.80 -18.16 15.24
N LEU A 355 7.47 -19.44 15.03
CA LEU A 355 7.73 -20.52 15.97
C LEU A 355 8.80 -21.45 15.41
N SER A 356 9.49 -22.16 16.30
CA SER A 356 10.26 -23.34 15.92
C SER A 356 10.00 -24.51 16.85
N MET A 357 9.93 -25.73 16.32
CA MET A 357 9.70 -26.94 17.10
C MET A 357 10.60 -28.08 16.63
N LYS A 358 10.77 -29.08 17.49
CA LYS A 358 11.40 -30.35 17.08
C LYS A 358 10.48 -31.11 16.11
N PRO A 359 11.01 -32.05 15.32
CA PRO A 359 10.22 -32.82 14.34
C PRO A 359 9.04 -33.62 14.94
N ASP A 360 9.08 -33.91 16.23
CA ASP A 360 8.02 -34.61 16.98
C ASP A 360 6.94 -33.67 17.56
N GLY A 361 7.04 -32.35 17.34
CA GLY A 361 6.14 -31.34 17.89
C GLY A 361 6.46 -30.89 19.32
N SER A 362 7.55 -31.38 19.91
CA SER A 362 8.03 -30.96 21.24
C SER A 362 8.89 -29.69 21.18
N ASP A 363 9.13 -29.08 22.36
CA ASP A 363 10.00 -27.91 22.52
C ASP A 363 9.59 -26.74 21.60
N LEU A 364 8.31 -26.37 21.58
CA LEU A 364 7.80 -25.27 20.76
C LEU A 364 8.29 -23.92 21.31
N ARG A 365 9.05 -23.16 20.52
CA ARG A 365 9.67 -21.91 20.92
C ARG A 365 9.09 -20.74 20.15
N LEU A 366 8.80 -19.64 20.83
CA LEU A 366 8.45 -18.36 20.21
C LEU A 366 9.73 -17.58 19.86
N PHE A 367 10.09 -17.54 18.58
CA PHE A 367 11.34 -16.95 18.12
C PHE A 367 11.25 -15.43 17.94
N ALA A 368 10.21 -14.96 17.24
CA ALA A 368 9.97 -13.55 16.94
C ALA A 368 8.47 -13.27 16.76
N GLY A 369 8.08 -12.01 16.75
CA GLY A 369 6.70 -11.60 16.50
C GLY A 369 6.56 -10.12 16.16
N GLY A 370 5.37 -9.55 16.35
CA GLY A 370 5.07 -8.18 15.93
C GLY A 370 4.98 -8.04 14.41
N LEU A 371 4.48 -9.08 13.75
CA LEU A 371 4.29 -9.20 12.30
C LEU A 371 2.80 -9.09 11.96
N ARG A 372 2.44 -8.75 10.73
CA ARG A 372 1.04 -8.77 10.28
C ARG A 372 0.66 -10.11 9.68
N ASN A 373 1.20 -10.40 8.51
CA ASN A 373 0.88 -11.59 7.74
C ASN A 373 2.07 -12.01 6.88
N PRO A 374 3.15 -12.48 7.53
CA PRO A 374 4.24 -13.12 6.82
C PRO A 374 3.78 -14.48 6.31
N LEU A 375 3.84 -14.71 4.99
CA LEU A 375 3.39 -15.98 4.42
C LEU A 375 4.45 -17.09 4.49
N ASP A 376 5.73 -16.74 4.41
CA ASP A 376 6.80 -17.74 4.28
C ASP A 376 8.14 -17.31 4.90
N LEU A 377 9.07 -18.27 5.00
CA LEU A 377 10.37 -18.19 5.67
C LEU A 377 11.47 -18.82 4.82
N ALA A 378 12.61 -18.16 4.73
CA ALA A 378 13.79 -18.73 4.06
C ALA A 378 15.09 -18.43 4.82
N PHE A 379 15.94 -19.44 4.94
CA PHE A 379 17.29 -19.32 5.48
C PHE A 379 18.30 -19.07 4.36
N ASN A 380 19.20 -18.11 4.57
CA ASN A 380 20.34 -17.92 3.67
C ASN A 380 21.52 -18.86 4.03
N ARG A 381 22.60 -18.82 3.24
CA ARG A 381 23.84 -19.61 3.46
C ARG A 381 24.56 -19.30 4.79
N ASP A 382 24.31 -18.15 5.38
CA ASP A 382 24.87 -17.76 6.69
C ASP A 382 24.04 -18.31 7.86
N GLY A 383 22.92 -18.99 7.60
CA GLY A 383 21.98 -19.47 8.61
C GLY A 383 21.03 -18.39 9.15
N GLU A 384 20.93 -17.26 8.46
CA GLU A 384 20.10 -16.11 8.84
C GLU A 384 18.70 -16.23 8.22
N LEU A 385 17.66 -15.88 8.97
CA LEU A 385 16.26 -16.10 8.62
C LEU A 385 15.62 -14.85 8.01
N PHE A 386 14.90 -15.00 6.90
CA PHE A 386 14.18 -13.92 6.25
C PHE A 386 12.70 -14.24 6.11
N THR A 387 11.87 -13.19 6.10
CA THR A 387 10.44 -13.28 5.79
C THR A 387 9.97 -12.07 4.98
N PHE A 388 8.77 -12.16 4.41
CA PHE A 388 8.11 -11.08 3.67
C PHE A 388 6.73 -10.80 4.29
N ASP A 389 6.63 -9.68 5.02
CA ASP A 389 5.49 -9.33 5.88
C ASP A 389 4.59 -8.26 5.25
N ALA A 390 3.27 -8.47 5.32
CA ALA A 390 2.25 -7.65 4.65
C ALA A 390 2.06 -6.26 5.28
N ASP A 391 1.70 -5.28 4.46
CA ASP A 391 1.34 -3.92 4.89
C ASP A 391 -0.07 -3.83 5.51
N MET A 392 -0.53 -2.63 5.91
CA MET A 392 -1.96 -2.36 6.09
C MET A 392 -2.39 -1.34 5.02
N GLU A 393 -2.79 -1.83 3.86
CA GLU A 393 -3.06 -1.01 2.68
C GLU A 393 -4.14 0.06 2.94
N ARG A 394 -5.05 -0.18 3.90
CA ARG A 394 -6.11 0.76 4.29
C ARG A 394 -5.61 1.97 5.10
N ASP A 395 -4.39 1.90 5.63
CA ASP A 395 -3.77 2.96 6.42
C ASP A 395 -2.81 3.85 5.63
N VAL A 396 -2.61 3.62 4.33
CA VAL A 396 -1.76 4.49 3.49
C VAL A 396 -2.13 5.96 3.72
N GLY A 397 -1.11 6.77 4.02
CA GLY A 397 -1.24 8.19 4.35
C GLY A 397 -1.29 8.49 5.86
N ALA A 398 -1.63 7.51 6.70
CA ALA A 398 -1.68 7.66 8.15
C ALA A 398 -0.28 7.54 8.80
N PRO A 399 -0.04 8.18 9.95
CA PRO A 399 1.27 8.17 10.62
C PRO A 399 1.67 6.80 11.20
N TRP A 400 0.77 5.83 11.21
CA TRP A 400 0.98 4.46 11.66
C TRP A 400 0.96 3.44 10.51
N TYR A 401 1.02 3.89 9.25
CA TYR A 401 1.17 2.99 8.11
C TYR A 401 2.52 2.27 8.18
N MET A 402 2.49 0.96 7.96
CA MET A 402 3.68 0.13 7.76
C MET A 402 3.61 -0.47 6.35
N PRO A 403 4.66 -0.33 5.52
CA PRO A 403 4.69 -0.92 4.20
C PRO A 403 4.87 -2.43 4.26
N THR A 404 4.81 -3.09 3.11
CA THR A 404 5.20 -4.50 2.98
C THR A 404 6.72 -4.57 3.05
N ARG A 405 7.26 -5.48 3.87
CA ARG A 405 8.68 -5.48 4.25
C ARG A 405 9.33 -6.83 4.06
N VAL A 406 10.52 -6.84 3.46
CA VAL A 406 11.47 -7.94 3.63
C VAL A 406 12.16 -7.73 4.97
N LEU A 407 12.09 -8.72 5.86
CA LEU A 407 12.60 -8.63 7.22
C LEU A 407 13.69 -9.67 7.45
N HIS A 408 14.78 -9.25 8.08
CA HIS A 408 15.77 -10.16 8.65
C HIS A 408 15.38 -10.48 10.10
N VAL A 409 14.95 -11.71 10.32
CA VAL A 409 14.38 -12.18 11.57
C VAL A 409 15.49 -12.74 12.47
N VAL A 410 15.73 -12.05 13.59
CA VAL A 410 16.70 -12.47 14.62
C VAL A 410 15.97 -12.86 15.92
N PRO A 411 16.63 -13.61 16.84
CA PRO A 411 15.99 -14.05 18.07
C PRO A 411 15.39 -12.88 18.87
N GLY A 412 14.17 -13.06 19.36
CA GLY A 412 13.49 -12.08 20.23
C GLY A 412 13.03 -10.80 19.52
N ALA A 413 13.10 -10.74 18.19
CA ALA A 413 12.64 -9.59 17.43
C ALA A 413 11.13 -9.36 17.59
N ASP A 414 10.75 -8.08 17.71
CA ASP A 414 9.37 -7.59 17.71
C ASP A 414 9.27 -6.49 16.65
N PHE A 415 8.61 -6.78 15.54
CA PHE A 415 8.57 -5.88 14.38
C PHE A 415 7.51 -4.78 14.47
N GLY A 416 6.85 -4.67 15.64
CA GLY A 416 6.04 -3.51 16.00
C GLY A 416 4.59 -3.55 15.52
N TRP A 417 4.12 -4.63 14.90
CA TRP A 417 2.71 -4.75 14.51
C TRP A 417 1.80 -4.84 15.73
N ARG A 418 0.77 -3.99 15.79
CA ARG A 418 -0.23 -3.92 16.86
C ARG A 418 -1.59 -3.61 16.24
N ARG A 419 -2.66 -3.80 17.02
CA ARG A 419 -4.01 -3.42 16.59
C ARG A 419 -4.08 -1.92 16.33
N GLY A 420 -4.80 -1.55 15.28
CA GLY A 420 -5.18 -0.16 15.03
C GLY A 420 -4.01 0.83 14.93
N THR A 421 -4.14 1.96 15.63
CA THR A 421 -3.17 3.07 15.60
C THR A 421 -1.90 2.79 16.40
N GLY A 422 -1.83 1.64 17.07
CA GLY A 422 -0.76 1.24 17.97
C GLY A 422 0.55 0.80 17.36
N ARG A 423 0.62 0.72 16.02
CA ARG A 423 1.80 0.23 15.29
C ARG A 423 3.02 1.10 15.55
N TRP A 424 4.14 0.46 15.85
CA TRP A 424 5.37 1.18 16.21
C TRP A 424 6.09 1.73 14.98
N PRO A 425 6.50 3.01 14.99
CA PRO A 425 7.29 3.56 13.90
C PRO A 425 8.67 2.89 13.82
N ALA A 426 9.20 2.76 12.61
CA ALA A 426 10.46 2.04 12.34
C ALA A 426 11.69 2.62 13.07
N TYR A 427 11.64 3.89 13.51
CA TYR A 427 12.72 4.54 14.24
C TYR A 427 12.77 4.24 15.75
N TYR A 428 11.79 3.52 16.30
CA TYR A 428 11.84 3.10 17.70
C TYR A 428 13.06 2.22 17.98
N ALA A 429 13.79 2.52 19.05
CA ALA A 429 15.04 1.83 19.37
C ALA A 429 14.87 0.33 19.64
N ASP A 430 13.65 -0.13 19.92
CA ASP A 430 13.31 -1.52 20.22
C ASP A 430 12.62 -2.30 19.10
N THR A 431 12.36 -1.68 17.94
CA THR A 431 12.06 -2.41 16.69
C THR A 431 13.33 -2.60 15.86
N LEU A 432 13.30 -3.44 14.83
CA LEU A 432 14.39 -3.64 13.88
C LEU A 432 14.01 -3.09 12.51
N PRO A 433 14.97 -2.56 11.72
CA PRO A 433 14.68 -2.06 10.39
C PRO A 433 14.35 -3.20 9.42
N SER A 434 13.61 -2.87 8.36
CA SER A 434 13.46 -3.75 7.20
C SER A 434 14.77 -3.85 6.41
N VAL A 435 14.93 -4.96 5.72
CA VAL A 435 15.99 -5.17 4.72
C VAL A 435 15.66 -4.40 3.45
N ALA A 436 14.37 -4.42 3.06
CA ALA A 436 13.80 -3.64 1.99
C ALA A 436 12.31 -3.37 2.25
N ASP A 437 11.85 -2.17 1.90
CA ASP A 437 10.43 -1.82 1.84
C ASP A 437 9.95 -1.95 0.39
N ILE A 438 8.89 -2.72 0.17
CA ILE A 438 8.30 -2.94 -1.18
C ILE A 438 7.14 -1.97 -1.45
N GLY A 439 6.51 -1.44 -0.40
CA GLY A 439 5.32 -0.59 -0.49
C GLY A 439 4.03 -1.42 -0.39
N LEU A 440 3.02 -1.07 -1.20
CA LEU A 440 1.82 -1.91 -1.36
C LEU A 440 2.24 -3.23 -2.00
N SER A 441 1.76 -4.35 -1.48
CA SER A 441 2.02 -5.69 -2.02
C SER A 441 1.11 -6.70 -1.33
N SER A 442 1.01 -7.91 -1.87
CA SER A 442 0.42 -9.05 -1.16
C SER A 442 1.42 -10.19 -1.11
N PRO A 443 2.20 -10.32 -0.01
CA PRO A 443 3.22 -11.36 0.16
C PRO A 443 2.68 -12.77 -0.02
N THR A 444 3.43 -13.59 -0.77
CA THR A 444 3.21 -15.03 -0.84
C THR A 444 4.48 -15.83 -0.57
N GLY A 445 4.69 -16.99 -1.21
CA GLY A 445 5.87 -17.83 -0.99
C GLY A 445 7.19 -17.10 -1.23
N ILE A 446 8.23 -17.53 -0.51
CA ILE A 446 9.60 -17.02 -0.66
C ILE A 446 10.60 -18.17 -0.71
N CYS A 447 11.65 -18.06 -1.52
CA CYS A 447 12.74 -19.02 -1.49
C CYS A 447 14.05 -18.40 -1.99
N PHE A 448 15.19 -18.92 -1.52
CA PHE A 448 16.47 -18.61 -2.16
C PHE A 448 16.64 -19.44 -3.42
N GLY A 449 17.35 -18.90 -4.42
CA GLY A 449 17.72 -19.59 -5.66
C GLY A 449 18.72 -20.74 -5.51
N TYR A 450 18.96 -21.24 -4.29
CA TYR A 450 19.98 -22.25 -4.04
C TYR A 450 19.67 -23.55 -4.78
N GLY A 451 20.67 -24.04 -5.51
CA GLY A 451 20.54 -25.23 -6.35
C GLY A 451 19.89 -24.99 -7.72
N ALA A 452 19.45 -23.76 -8.01
CA ALA A 452 18.94 -23.42 -9.33
C ALA A 452 20.10 -23.36 -10.35
N ASN A 453 19.84 -23.80 -11.58
CA ASN A 453 20.75 -23.70 -12.72
C ASN A 453 20.76 -22.28 -13.30
N PHE A 454 20.83 -21.28 -12.42
CA PHE A 454 20.80 -19.86 -12.74
C PHE A 454 22.21 -19.26 -12.65
N PRO A 455 22.45 -18.06 -13.21
CA PRO A 455 23.67 -17.32 -12.93
C PRO A 455 23.83 -17.08 -11.43
N ALA A 456 25.07 -17.08 -10.94
CA ALA A 456 25.39 -17.02 -9.50
C ALA A 456 24.65 -15.90 -8.74
N ARG A 457 24.45 -14.73 -9.36
CA ARG A 457 23.69 -13.62 -8.77
C ARG A 457 22.24 -13.99 -8.41
N TYR A 458 21.58 -14.82 -9.21
CA TYR A 458 20.20 -15.27 -8.98
C TYR A 458 20.12 -16.57 -8.18
N GLU A 459 21.19 -17.38 -8.19
CA GLU A 459 21.33 -18.49 -7.24
C GLU A 459 21.38 -17.97 -5.78
N GLU A 460 22.03 -16.82 -5.57
CA GLU A 460 22.14 -16.17 -4.25
C GLU A 460 20.96 -15.23 -3.91
N ALA A 461 20.03 -15.00 -4.84
CA ALA A 461 18.91 -14.08 -4.61
C ALA A 461 17.79 -14.74 -3.78
N LEU A 462 17.11 -13.92 -2.97
CA LEU A 462 15.84 -14.29 -2.35
C LEU A 462 14.70 -13.91 -3.30
N PHE A 463 13.95 -14.90 -3.79
CA PHE A 463 12.74 -14.67 -4.57
C PHE A 463 11.55 -14.50 -3.64
N ILE A 464 10.73 -13.47 -3.89
CA ILE A 464 9.50 -13.18 -3.13
C ILE A 464 8.32 -13.02 -4.08
N GLY A 465 7.19 -13.64 -3.76
CA GLY A 465 5.94 -13.52 -4.52
C GLY A 465 5.10 -12.31 -4.12
N ASP A 466 4.54 -11.62 -5.11
CA ASP A 466 3.59 -10.52 -4.95
C ASP A 466 2.31 -10.81 -5.75
N TRP A 467 1.30 -11.27 -5.03
CA TRP A 467 0.04 -11.76 -5.61
C TRP A 467 -0.82 -10.64 -6.21
N SER A 468 -0.85 -9.46 -5.58
CA SER A 468 -1.70 -8.34 -6.00
C SER A 468 -1.24 -7.74 -7.32
N TYR A 469 0.07 -7.47 -7.42
CA TYR A 469 0.65 -6.90 -8.65
C TYR A 469 0.90 -7.94 -9.73
N GLY A 470 1.04 -9.20 -9.37
CA GLY A 470 1.28 -10.28 -10.32
C GLY A 470 2.74 -10.36 -10.75
N ARG A 471 3.63 -10.52 -9.77
CA ARG A 471 5.08 -10.54 -10.00
C ARG A 471 5.84 -11.40 -8.98
N ILE A 472 7.02 -11.85 -9.38
CA ILE A 472 8.05 -12.41 -8.53
C ILE A 472 9.20 -11.42 -8.54
N LEU A 473 9.66 -10.98 -7.37
CA LEU A 473 10.81 -10.09 -7.23
C LEU A 473 12.05 -10.90 -6.84
N ALA A 474 13.20 -10.58 -7.42
CA ALA A 474 14.50 -11.04 -6.93
C ALA A 474 15.08 -9.97 -5.99
N VAL A 475 15.33 -10.36 -4.75
CA VAL A 475 15.92 -9.54 -3.69
C VAL A 475 17.39 -9.90 -3.54
N HIS A 476 18.26 -8.95 -3.88
CA HIS A 476 19.71 -9.10 -3.78
C HIS A 476 20.19 -8.56 -2.44
N LEU A 477 20.50 -9.47 -1.53
CA LEU A 477 20.98 -9.13 -0.20
C LEU A 477 22.42 -8.58 -0.26
N LYS A 478 22.66 -7.50 0.48
CA LYS A 478 23.97 -6.92 0.71
C LYS A 478 24.24 -6.90 2.22
N PRO A 479 25.26 -7.61 2.72
CA PRO A 479 25.61 -7.53 4.13
C PRO A 479 25.93 -6.10 4.56
N GLU A 480 25.38 -5.68 5.70
CA GLU A 480 25.66 -4.39 6.33
C GLU A 480 25.62 -4.54 7.85
N GLY A 481 26.77 -4.29 8.49
CA GLY A 481 26.96 -4.45 9.93
C GLY A 481 26.68 -5.89 10.40
N ALA A 482 25.79 -6.06 11.36
CA ALA A 482 25.32 -7.36 11.85
C ALA A 482 24.05 -7.85 11.14
N SER A 483 23.70 -7.28 9.99
CA SER A 483 22.48 -7.59 9.22
C SER A 483 22.70 -7.40 7.71
N TYR A 484 21.63 -7.07 6.98
CA TYR A 484 21.61 -6.91 5.53
C TYR A 484 20.75 -5.71 5.13
N THR A 485 21.13 -5.07 4.03
CA THR A 485 20.25 -4.28 3.17
C THR A 485 19.99 -5.05 1.89
N ALA A 486 19.10 -4.55 1.03
CA ALA A 486 18.90 -5.16 -0.28
C ALA A 486 18.52 -4.16 -1.38
N THR A 487 18.72 -4.61 -2.61
CA THR A 487 18.08 -4.04 -3.80
C THR A 487 17.11 -5.07 -4.39
N THR A 488 16.02 -4.62 -4.97
CA THR A 488 15.02 -5.50 -5.59
C THR A 488 14.96 -5.28 -7.10
N GLU A 489 14.57 -6.31 -7.85
CA GLU A 489 14.22 -6.20 -9.26
C GLU A 489 13.06 -7.15 -9.61
N THR A 490 12.22 -6.75 -10.55
CA THR A 490 11.15 -7.60 -11.07
C THR A 490 11.75 -8.74 -11.90
N PHE A 491 11.61 -9.98 -11.40
CA PHE A 491 12.18 -11.19 -12.01
C PHE A 491 11.25 -11.81 -13.05
N VAL A 492 9.99 -12.03 -12.65
CA VAL A 492 8.90 -12.45 -13.54
C VAL A 492 7.71 -11.54 -13.25
N SER A 493 7.02 -11.08 -14.29
CA SER A 493 5.73 -10.41 -14.15
C SER A 493 4.73 -10.93 -15.15
N GLY A 494 3.45 -10.89 -14.79
CA GLY A 494 2.40 -11.37 -15.65
C GLY A 494 1.04 -10.83 -15.26
N ARG A 495 0.09 -10.94 -16.18
CA ARG A 495 -1.22 -10.31 -16.06
C ARG A 495 -2.32 -11.24 -16.56
N PRO A 496 -2.91 -12.07 -15.69
CA PRO A 496 -2.59 -12.23 -14.26
C PRO A 496 -1.38 -13.14 -14.00
N LEU A 497 -0.68 -12.92 -12.89
CA LEU A 497 0.34 -13.81 -12.31
C LEU A 497 0.18 -13.84 -10.78
N ASN A 498 -0.98 -14.30 -10.33
CA ASN A 498 -1.34 -14.38 -8.92
C ASN A 498 -0.60 -15.54 -8.22
N VAL A 499 0.73 -15.40 -8.08
CA VAL A 499 1.65 -16.38 -7.51
C VAL A 499 1.32 -16.65 -6.04
N THR A 500 1.18 -17.93 -5.68
CA THR A 500 0.85 -18.36 -4.31
C THR A 500 2.04 -19.02 -3.60
N ASP A 501 2.89 -19.74 -4.32
CA ASP A 501 4.07 -20.39 -3.74
C ASP A 501 5.15 -20.68 -4.79
N MET A 502 6.39 -20.91 -4.34
CA MET A 502 7.55 -21.21 -5.20
C MET A 502 8.64 -22.00 -4.49
N GLN A 503 9.33 -22.87 -5.23
CA GLN A 503 10.48 -23.63 -4.74
C GLN A 503 11.44 -24.00 -5.87
N VAL A 504 12.75 -24.06 -5.58
CA VAL A 504 13.72 -24.64 -6.51
C VAL A 504 13.53 -26.17 -6.53
N GLY A 505 13.30 -26.72 -7.72
CA GLY A 505 13.09 -28.15 -7.93
C GLY A 505 14.39 -28.94 -8.06
N PRO A 506 14.32 -30.28 -8.00
CA PRO A 506 15.48 -31.16 -8.13
C PRO A 506 16.15 -31.11 -9.53
N ASP A 507 15.45 -30.56 -10.53
CA ASP A 507 15.98 -30.30 -11.87
C ASP A 507 16.75 -28.96 -11.96
N GLY A 508 16.82 -28.21 -10.86
CA GLY A 508 17.47 -26.90 -10.79
C GLY A 508 16.67 -25.78 -11.46
N ALA A 509 15.39 -25.99 -11.76
CA ALA A 509 14.50 -24.91 -12.17
C ALA A 509 13.83 -24.26 -10.95
N LEU A 510 13.46 -22.98 -11.05
CA LEU A 510 12.56 -22.36 -10.07
C LEU A 510 11.12 -22.70 -10.47
N TRP A 511 10.42 -23.47 -9.64
CA TRP A 511 9.02 -23.81 -9.84
C TRP A 511 8.13 -22.86 -9.05
N PHE A 512 6.99 -22.50 -9.62
CA PHE A 512 5.99 -21.71 -8.90
C PHE A 512 4.57 -22.10 -9.31
N ILE A 513 3.63 -21.84 -8.41
CA ILE A 513 2.20 -22.00 -8.63
C ILE A 513 1.48 -20.66 -8.57
N THR A 514 0.39 -20.55 -9.32
CA THR A 514 -0.59 -19.47 -9.19
C THR A 514 -1.89 -20.00 -8.58
N GLY A 515 -2.68 -19.12 -7.95
CA GLY A 515 -3.95 -19.51 -7.35
C GLY A 515 -4.49 -18.53 -6.30
N GLY A 516 -5.26 -19.08 -5.35
CA GLY A 516 -5.96 -18.35 -4.29
C GLY A 516 -7.26 -17.71 -4.77
N ARG A 517 -8.19 -17.51 -3.84
CA ARG A 517 -9.54 -16.96 -4.04
C ARG A 517 -10.34 -17.66 -5.15
N GLY A 518 -10.19 -18.97 -5.27
CA GLY A 518 -10.84 -19.80 -6.29
C GLY A 518 -10.42 -19.50 -7.73
N THR A 519 -9.31 -18.81 -7.93
CA THR A 519 -8.79 -18.51 -9.28
C THR A 519 -8.18 -19.75 -9.93
N GLN A 520 -8.14 -19.76 -11.27
CA GLN A 520 -7.51 -20.85 -12.05
C GLN A 520 -6.01 -20.94 -11.74
N SER A 521 -5.60 -22.10 -11.24
CA SER A 521 -4.20 -22.38 -10.94
C SER A 521 -3.43 -22.90 -12.14
N GLY A 522 -2.16 -22.50 -12.19
CA GLY A 522 -1.14 -23.03 -13.09
C GLY A 522 0.13 -23.39 -12.35
N LEU A 523 0.81 -24.41 -12.84
CA LEU A 523 2.13 -24.83 -12.41
C LEU A 523 3.11 -24.44 -13.50
N TYR A 524 4.14 -23.69 -13.11
CA TYR A 524 5.14 -23.15 -14.01
C TYR A 524 6.53 -23.51 -13.54
N ARG A 525 7.48 -23.52 -14.47
CA ARG A 525 8.90 -23.58 -14.16
C ARG A 525 9.69 -22.55 -14.93
N VAL A 526 10.66 -21.92 -14.27
CA VAL A 526 11.57 -20.94 -14.85
C VAL A 526 12.92 -21.60 -15.07
N ASN A 527 13.39 -21.56 -16.31
CA ASN A 527 14.70 -22.07 -16.72
C ASN A 527 15.58 -20.92 -17.18
N TRP A 528 16.89 -21.11 -17.10
CA TRP A 528 17.86 -20.19 -17.68
C TRP A 528 18.54 -20.82 -18.91
N ARG A 529 18.60 -20.06 -20.00
CA ARG A 529 19.41 -20.38 -21.18
C ARG A 529 20.48 -19.31 -21.33
N ALA A 530 21.73 -19.75 -21.51
CA ALA A 530 22.85 -18.85 -21.75
C ALA A 530 22.55 -17.94 -22.96
N SER A 531 22.58 -16.63 -22.73
CA SER A 531 22.46 -15.60 -23.77
C SER A 531 23.79 -14.88 -23.97
N ASP A 532 23.99 -14.29 -25.17
CA ASP A 532 25.14 -13.42 -25.46
C ASP A 532 25.20 -12.17 -24.55
N SER A 533 24.06 -11.82 -23.93
CA SER A 533 23.87 -10.75 -22.94
C SER A 533 23.84 -11.28 -21.51
N SER A 534 24.70 -12.24 -21.19
CA SER A 534 24.76 -12.85 -19.86
C SER A 534 24.88 -11.76 -18.77
N PRO A 535 24.00 -11.72 -17.76
CA PRO A 535 24.10 -10.78 -16.67
C PRO A 535 25.38 -11.04 -15.87
N SER A 536 26.44 -10.32 -16.22
CA SER A 536 27.66 -10.23 -15.43
C SER A 536 27.40 -9.21 -14.31
N GLY A 537 26.98 -9.72 -13.17
CA GLY A 537 26.95 -8.97 -11.92
C GLY A 537 28.04 -9.51 -11.00
N PRO A 538 28.78 -8.67 -10.27
CA PRO A 538 29.59 -9.17 -9.17
C PRO A 538 28.67 -9.91 -8.18
N VAL A 539 29.08 -11.10 -7.77
CA VAL A 539 28.57 -11.70 -6.53
C VAL A 539 28.88 -10.71 -5.41
N ALA A 540 27.94 -10.48 -4.50
CA ALA A 540 28.11 -9.52 -3.40
C ALA A 540 29.48 -9.71 -2.72
N GLU A 541 30.20 -8.61 -2.48
CA GLU A 541 31.44 -8.63 -1.70
C GLU A 541 31.19 -9.36 -0.37
N GLN A 542 32.11 -10.24 0.02
CA GLN A 542 32.06 -10.87 1.34
C GLN A 542 32.04 -9.78 2.42
N ALA A 543 31.02 -9.83 3.28
CA ALA A 543 30.83 -8.93 4.41
C ALA A 543 32.09 -8.82 5.27
N ASP A 544 32.20 -7.76 6.09
CA ASP A 544 32.95 -7.86 7.34
C ASP A 544 32.17 -8.79 8.29
N PRO A 545 32.58 -10.06 8.47
CA PRO A 545 31.77 -11.04 9.20
C PRO A 545 31.78 -10.76 10.72
N LYS A 546 32.58 -9.81 11.20
CA LYS A 546 32.87 -9.65 12.63
C LYS A 546 31.67 -9.16 13.42
N GLN A 547 30.88 -8.21 12.91
CA GLN A 547 29.73 -7.68 13.64
C GLN A 547 28.60 -8.71 13.74
N ARG A 548 28.29 -9.41 12.64
CA ARG A 548 27.33 -10.52 12.66
C ARG A 548 27.79 -11.67 13.55
N ALA A 549 29.07 -12.07 13.47
CA ALA A 549 29.62 -13.10 14.36
C ALA A 549 29.57 -12.67 15.84
N LEU A 550 29.79 -11.38 16.14
CA LEU A 550 29.61 -10.85 17.49
C LEU A 550 28.14 -10.93 17.93
N ARG A 551 27.19 -10.55 17.07
CA ARG A 551 25.74 -10.66 17.33
C ARG A 551 25.35 -12.10 17.67
N GLN A 552 25.74 -13.05 16.82
CA GLN A 552 25.50 -14.49 17.01
C GLN A 552 26.10 -15.00 18.33
N ARG A 553 27.32 -14.58 18.69
CA ARG A 553 27.93 -14.92 19.99
C ARG A 553 27.17 -14.35 21.18
N ILE A 554 26.61 -13.13 21.07
CA ILE A 554 25.77 -12.54 22.12
C ILE A 554 24.47 -13.36 22.25
N GLU A 555 23.83 -13.69 21.13
CA GLU A 555 22.60 -14.49 21.06
C GLU A 555 22.78 -15.89 21.66
N ALA A 556 23.94 -16.51 21.43
CA ALA A 556 24.33 -17.80 22.00
C ALA A 556 24.77 -17.72 23.48
N GLY A 557 24.93 -16.52 24.05
CA GLY A 557 25.41 -16.34 25.42
C GLY A 557 26.93 -16.57 25.59
N GLU A 558 27.70 -16.51 24.51
CA GLU A 558 29.15 -16.74 24.46
C GLU A 558 29.98 -15.44 24.45
N ALA A 559 29.31 -14.29 24.50
CA ALA A 559 29.95 -12.98 24.60
C ALA A 559 30.27 -12.62 26.06
N ASN A 560 31.42 -11.95 26.27
CA ASN A 560 31.79 -11.45 27.60
C ASN A 560 31.11 -10.09 27.90
N ALA A 561 31.15 -9.68 29.17
CA ALA A 561 30.51 -8.45 29.63
C ALA A 561 31.00 -7.18 28.87
N THR A 562 32.29 -7.12 28.50
CA THR A 562 32.83 -6.00 27.73
C THR A 562 32.22 -5.93 26.33
N ALA A 563 32.10 -7.07 25.65
CA ALA A 563 31.52 -7.14 24.32
C ALA A 563 30.02 -6.78 24.34
N ILE A 564 29.28 -7.25 25.34
CA ILE A 564 27.87 -6.87 25.56
C ILE A 564 27.76 -5.37 25.81
N SER A 565 28.59 -4.82 26.70
CA SER A 565 28.61 -3.38 27.00
C SER A 565 28.89 -2.52 25.77
N SER A 566 29.84 -2.92 24.92
CA SER A 566 30.13 -2.22 23.67
C SER A 566 28.97 -2.33 22.67
N ALA A 567 28.32 -3.49 22.59
CA ALA A 567 27.19 -3.70 21.69
C ALA A 567 25.96 -2.88 22.06
N LEU A 568 25.71 -2.59 23.35
CA LEU A 568 24.61 -1.74 23.81
C LEU A 568 24.67 -0.29 23.29
N SER A 569 25.87 0.20 22.97
CA SER A 569 26.11 1.55 22.43
C SER A 569 26.53 1.55 20.96
N SER A 570 26.45 0.40 20.28
CA SER A 570 26.79 0.28 18.86
C SER A 570 25.86 1.13 18.00
N ASP A 571 26.31 1.68 16.87
CA ASP A 571 25.42 2.29 15.87
C ASP A 571 24.55 1.24 15.14
N ASP A 572 24.99 -0.03 15.15
CA ASP A 572 24.25 -1.17 14.59
C ASP A 572 23.09 -1.60 15.51
N ARG A 573 21.86 -1.52 14.98
CA ARG A 573 20.62 -1.87 15.72
C ARG A 573 20.51 -3.35 16.09
N PHE A 574 21.05 -4.24 15.29
CA PHE A 574 20.98 -5.69 15.53
C PHE A 574 21.93 -6.09 16.66
N LEU A 575 23.12 -5.47 16.75
CA LEU A 575 24.00 -5.60 17.92
C LEU A 575 23.37 -5.04 19.19
N ARG A 576 22.75 -3.84 19.13
CA ARG A 576 22.02 -3.27 20.28
C ARG A 576 20.87 -4.17 20.72
N HIS A 577 20.11 -4.73 19.77
CA HIS A 577 19.01 -5.66 20.05
C HIS A 577 19.51 -6.94 20.72
N ALA A 578 20.53 -7.60 20.17
CA ALA A 578 21.08 -8.83 20.75
C ALA A 578 21.59 -8.58 22.19
N ALA A 579 22.28 -7.47 22.42
CA ALA A 579 22.77 -7.10 23.75
C ALA A 579 21.64 -6.74 24.72
N ARG A 580 20.63 -5.99 24.27
CA ARG A 580 19.41 -5.70 25.06
C ARG A 580 18.70 -6.99 25.46
N LEU A 581 18.49 -7.89 24.51
CA LEU A 581 17.81 -9.16 24.72
C LEU A 581 18.57 -10.05 25.73
N HIS A 582 19.91 -10.05 25.66
CA HIS A 582 20.74 -10.70 26.66
C HIS A 582 20.47 -10.14 28.07
N LEU A 583 20.41 -8.80 28.22
CA LEU A 583 20.11 -8.15 29.50
C LEU A 583 18.68 -8.40 30.00
N GLU A 584 17.70 -8.47 29.10
CA GLU A 584 16.30 -8.80 29.45
C GLU A 584 16.15 -10.21 30.04
N ARG A 585 17.14 -11.09 29.81
CA ARG A 585 17.18 -12.46 30.35
C ARG A 585 18.12 -12.64 31.53
N ALA A 586 19.03 -11.69 31.75
CA ALA A 586 19.97 -11.73 32.85
C ALA A 586 19.27 -11.39 34.16
N ALA A 587 19.53 -12.18 35.21
CA ALA A 587 19.01 -11.92 36.55
C ALA A 587 19.65 -10.67 37.19
N ASP A 588 20.93 -10.43 36.91
CA ASP A 588 21.72 -9.31 37.45
C ASP A 588 22.61 -8.69 36.37
N TRP A 589 22.74 -7.36 36.36
CA TRP A 589 23.67 -6.63 35.49
C TRP A 589 24.17 -5.32 36.11
N PRO A 590 25.33 -4.79 35.69
CA PRO A 590 25.93 -3.61 36.33
C PRO A 590 25.06 -2.36 36.19
N LYS A 591 24.71 -1.74 37.32
CA LYS A 591 23.90 -0.50 37.35
C LYS A 591 24.48 0.64 36.49
N THR A 592 25.80 0.64 36.27
CA THR A 592 26.50 1.60 35.40
C THR A 592 26.08 1.55 33.94
N LEU A 593 25.50 0.43 33.47
CA LEU A 593 25.02 0.35 32.10
C LEU A 593 23.70 1.11 31.88
N ARG A 594 23.01 1.54 32.96
CA ARG A 594 21.73 2.28 32.87
C ARG A 594 21.87 3.61 32.14
N ASP A 595 23.08 4.16 32.07
CA ASP A 595 23.40 5.38 31.32
C ASP A 595 23.35 5.15 29.79
N ILE A 596 23.09 3.92 29.34
CA ILE A 596 22.92 3.55 27.93
C ILE A 596 21.43 3.26 27.67
N PRO A 597 20.79 3.94 26.70
CA PRO A 597 19.35 3.77 26.41
C PRO A 597 18.93 2.33 26.17
N SER A 598 19.70 1.54 25.42
CA SER A 598 19.37 0.13 25.16
C SER A 598 19.37 -0.73 26.41
N ALA A 599 20.23 -0.44 27.40
CA ALA A 599 20.19 -1.14 28.68
C ALA A 599 18.99 -0.69 29.54
N ALA A 600 18.68 0.61 29.51
CA ALA A 600 17.50 1.15 30.17
C ALA A 600 16.18 0.57 29.59
N LEU A 601 16.13 0.34 28.27
CA LEU A 601 15.01 -0.36 27.61
C LEU A 601 14.83 -1.79 28.14
N ALA A 602 15.93 -2.54 28.34
CA ALA A 602 15.86 -3.87 28.94
C ALA A 602 15.25 -3.82 30.35
N ALA A 603 15.61 -2.80 31.14
CA ALA A 603 15.09 -2.60 32.49
C ALA A 603 13.58 -2.35 32.51
N VAL A 604 13.09 -1.43 31.68
CA VAL A 604 11.66 -1.08 31.68
C VAL A 604 10.77 -2.20 31.14
N ARG A 605 11.30 -3.05 30.25
CA ARG A 605 10.57 -4.17 29.65
C ARG A 605 10.48 -5.40 30.56
N GLY A 606 11.61 -5.90 31.06
CA GLY A 606 11.68 -7.24 31.64
C GLY A 606 11.96 -7.31 33.15
N GLN A 607 12.29 -6.19 33.80
CA GLN A 607 12.86 -6.20 35.15
C GLN A 607 11.88 -5.71 36.24
N SER A 608 12.37 -5.69 37.49
CA SER A 608 11.58 -5.29 38.67
C SER A 608 11.04 -3.86 38.57
N ALA A 609 9.99 -3.55 39.34
CA ALA A 609 9.46 -2.18 39.42
C ALA A 609 10.52 -1.15 39.87
N LEU A 610 11.47 -1.56 40.72
CA LEU A 610 12.59 -0.72 41.16
C LEU A 610 13.56 -0.41 40.03
N ASP A 611 13.88 -1.41 39.20
CA ASP A 611 14.77 -1.23 38.05
C ASP A 611 14.11 -0.39 36.96
N ARG A 612 12.80 -0.58 36.75
CA ARG A 612 11.99 0.26 35.86
C ARG A 612 12.04 1.73 36.30
N ARG A 613 11.75 2.02 37.57
CA ARG A 613 11.84 3.39 38.11
C ARG A 613 13.23 3.99 37.92
N ALA A 614 14.27 3.24 38.30
CA ALA A 614 15.64 3.73 38.18
C ALA A 614 16.07 4.03 36.72
N ALA A 615 15.62 3.22 35.76
CA ALA A 615 15.86 3.48 34.34
C ALA A 615 15.09 4.70 33.82
N MET A 616 13.86 4.92 34.30
CA MET A 616 13.08 6.12 33.98
C MET A 616 13.74 7.38 34.54
N GLU A 617 14.21 7.38 35.79
CA GLU A 617 14.94 8.52 36.37
C GLU A 617 16.21 8.86 35.59
N GLN A 618 16.94 7.83 35.15
CA GLN A 618 18.12 8.03 34.32
C GLN A 618 17.76 8.66 32.96
N ALA A 619 16.60 8.29 32.38
CA ALA A 619 16.11 8.91 31.16
C ALA A 619 15.72 10.39 31.36
N VAL A 620 15.07 10.73 32.48
CA VAL A 620 14.75 12.14 32.83
C VAL A 620 16.04 12.97 32.90
N LYS A 621 17.05 12.46 33.61
CA LYS A 621 18.36 13.12 33.73
C LYS A 621 19.05 13.30 32.37
N ALA A 622 19.08 12.25 31.55
CA ALA A 622 19.71 12.30 30.23
C ALA A 622 19.04 13.32 29.29
N LEU A 623 17.72 13.48 29.37
CA LEU A 623 16.97 14.49 28.62
C LEU A 623 17.19 15.92 29.15
N ALA A 624 17.54 16.08 30.43
CA ALA A 624 17.86 17.36 31.05
C ALA A 624 19.25 17.90 30.62
N ASP A 625 20.22 17.01 30.42
CA ASP A 625 21.63 17.36 30.14
C ASP A 625 21.86 18.00 28.76
N GLY A 626 20.83 18.06 27.91
CA GLY A 626 20.80 18.89 26.69
C GLY A 626 21.68 18.42 25.53
N SER A 627 22.35 17.27 25.65
CA SER A 627 23.20 16.72 24.58
C SER A 627 22.39 16.22 23.38
N ASN A 628 21.10 15.86 23.56
CA ASN A 628 20.13 15.44 22.52
C ASN A 628 20.54 14.30 21.56
N HIS A 629 21.76 13.76 21.65
CA HIS A 629 22.30 12.77 20.69
C HIS A 629 21.50 11.46 20.64
N ASP A 630 20.69 11.13 21.65
CA ASP A 630 19.81 9.95 21.65
C ASP A 630 18.45 10.20 22.34
N ALA A 631 17.89 11.41 22.16
CA ALA A 631 16.63 11.80 22.81
C ALA A 631 15.46 10.87 22.46
N LEU A 632 15.40 10.33 21.24
CA LEU A 632 14.37 9.37 20.82
C LEU A 632 14.41 8.08 21.64
N SER A 633 15.59 7.49 21.87
CA SER A 633 15.68 6.26 22.66
C SER A 633 15.36 6.51 24.13
N TRP A 634 15.76 7.65 24.69
CA TRP A 634 15.39 8.00 26.07
C TRP A 634 13.90 8.28 26.24
N LEU A 635 13.26 8.94 25.28
CA LEU A 635 11.81 9.07 25.26
C LEU A 635 11.14 7.69 25.15
N ARG A 636 11.68 6.78 24.34
CA ARG A 636 11.16 5.41 24.25
C ARG A 636 11.29 4.64 25.57
N VAL A 637 12.36 4.84 26.34
CA VAL A 637 12.51 4.28 27.70
C VAL A 637 11.38 4.78 28.60
N LEU A 638 11.13 6.09 28.61
CA LEU A 638 10.04 6.68 29.40
C LEU A 638 8.67 6.16 28.94
N GLU A 639 8.45 6.01 27.64
CA GLU A 639 7.16 5.59 27.07
C GLU A 639 6.81 4.18 27.54
N ILE A 640 7.75 3.24 27.37
CA ILE A 640 7.57 1.87 27.86
C ILE A 640 7.46 1.85 29.39
N GLY A 641 8.26 2.66 30.07
CA GLY A 641 8.23 2.81 31.52
C GLY A 641 6.84 3.16 32.03
N PHE A 642 6.25 4.25 31.53
CA PHE A 642 4.89 4.68 31.88
C PHE A 642 3.83 3.68 31.42
N ALA A 643 3.91 3.16 30.20
CA ALA A 643 2.94 2.19 29.67
C ALA A 643 2.89 0.89 30.50
N ARG A 644 4.01 0.52 31.14
CA ARG A 644 4.11 -0.63 32.04
C ARG A 644 3.91 -0.27 33.52
N GLY A 645 3.35 0.90 33.83
CA GLY A 645 3.00 1.33 35.19
C GLY A 645 4.20 1.77 36.04
N GLY A 646 5.30 2.19 35.42
CA GLY A 646 6.38 2.90 36.09
C GLY A 646 6.02 4.38 36.33
N GLU A 647 6.76 5.02 37.21
CA GLU A 647 6.60 6.44 37.58
C GLU A 647 7.96 7.12 37.66
N VAL A 648 7.94 8.46 37.52
CA VAL A 648 9.08 9.34 37.81
C VAL A 648 8.84 10.13 39.09
N ASP A 649 9.90 10.63 39.71
CA ASP A 649 9.89 11.43 40.94
C ASP A 649 9.15 12.77 40.74
N ASP A 650 9.43 13.48 39.64
CA ASP A 650 8.84 14.80 39.36
C ASP A 650 8.38 14.94 37.89
N HIS A 651 7.05 14.86 37.69
CA HIS A 651 6.43 15.05 36.38
C HIS A 651 6.54 16.51 35.85
N ASN A 652 6.65 17.50 36.74
CA ASN A 652 6.81 18.90 36.34
C ASN A 652 8.24 19.18 35.86
N GLU A 653 9.23 18.58 36.50
CA GLU A 653 10.62 18.62 36.03
C GLU A 653 10.74 18.01 34.63
N LEU A 654 10.23 16.79 34.43
CA LEU A 654 10.20 16.14 33.12
C LEU A 654 9.51 17.03 32.09
N ARG A 655 8.31 17.54 32.39
CA ARG A 655 7.57 18.45 31.50
C ARG A 655 8.41 19.67 31.12
N SER A 656 9.05 20.33 32.09
CA SER A 656 9.89 21.51 31.85
C SER A 656 11.06 21.21 30.92
N HIS A 657 11.71 20.04 31.07
CA HIS A 657 12.78 19.61 30.17
C HIS A 657 12.28 19.36 28.75
N LEU A 658 11.16 18.64 28.59
CA LEU A 658 10.58 18.37 27.28
C LEU A 658 10.08 19.64 26.58
N GLU A 659 9.54 20.60 27.33
CA GLU A 659 9.16 21.90 26.79
C GLU A 659 10.37 22.69 26.29
N LYS A 660 11.50 22.68 27.00
CA LYS A 660 12.73 23.34 26.53
C LYS A 660 13.27 22.71 25.25
N LEU A 661 13.08 21.39 25.10
CA LEU A 661 13.48 20.66 23.91
C LEU A 661 12.54 20.90 22.72
N PHE A 662 11.23 21.08 22.96
CA PHE A 662 10.24 21.24 21.90
C PHE A 662 10.09 22.72 21.44
N PRO A 663 10.14 23.02 20.12
CA PRO A 663 10.33 22.11 19.00
C PRO A 663 11.79 21.95 18.54
N THR A 664 12.04 20.89 17.78
CA THR A 664 13.35 20.56 17.20
C THR A 664 13.30 20.54 15.66
N LYS A 665 14.45 20.33 15.02
CA LYS A 665 14.55 20.10 13.56
C LYS A 665 14.20 18.67 13.15
N ASP A 666 14.18 17.72 14.08
CA ASP A 666 13.85 16.32 13.79
C ASP A 666 12.35 16.10 14.01
N GLU A 667 11.62 15.82 12.93
CA GLU A 667 10.17 15.61 12.98
C GLU A 667 9.78 14.40 13.83
N ARG A 668 10.59 13.34 13.83
CA ARG A 668 10.35 12.14 14.64
C ARG A 668 10.39 12.49 16.12
N LEU A 669 11.38 13.29 16.52
CA LEU A 669 11.51 13.76 17.89
C LEU A 669 10.36 14.71 18.26
N ASN A 670 9.90 15.56 17.33
CA ASN A 670 8.72 16.38 17.56
C ASN A 670 7.45 15.56 17.76
N HIS A 671 7.26 14.45 17.02
CA HIS A 671 6.14 13.54 17.23
C HIS A 671 6.15 12.97 18.66
N GLU A 672 7.28 12.41 19.11
CA GLU A 672 7.38 11.86 20.46
C GLU A 672 7.21 12.96 21.53
N LEU A 673 7.83 14.12 21.37
CA LEU A 673 7.67 15.24 22.30
C LEU A 673 6.22 15.69 22.42
N THR A 674 5.46 15.77 21.32
CA THR A 674 4.04 16.10 21.38
C THR A 674 3.23 15.05 22.13
N LYS A 675 3.46 13.74 21.92
CA LYS A 675 2.80 12.68 22.69
C LYS A 675 3.05 12.85 24.19
N PHE A 676 4.31 13.05 24.58
CA PHE A 676 4.68 13.22 25.98
C PHE A 676 4.11 14.49 26.60
N LEU A 677 4.19 15.63 25.90
CA LEU A 677 3.68 16.89 26.42
C LEU A 677 2.14 16.87 26.54
N VAL A 678 1.44 16.13 25.68
CA VAL A 678 0.00 15.86 25.83
C VAL A 678 -0.26 14.92 27.02
N PHE A 679 0.49 13.83 27.15
CA PHE A 679 0.41 12.94 28.32
C PHE A 679 0.61 13.70 29.64
N LEU A 680 1.59 14.61 29.68
CA LEU A 680 1.91 15.45 30.83
C LEU A 680 0.98 16.69 30.97
N GLN A 681 0.00 16.88 30.09
CA GLN A 681 -0.92 18.02 30.14
C GLN A 681 -0.19 19.39 30.14
N SER A 682 0.78 19.58 29.25
CA SER A 682 1.49 20.87 29.07
C SER A 682 0.56 21.95 28.52
N ASP A 683 0.64 23.15 29.08
CA ASP A 683 -0.10 24.33 28.61
C ASP A 683 0.53 24.99 27.37
N GLN A 684 1.77 24.63 27.02
CA GLN A 684 2.50 25.18 25.88
C GLN A 684 2.40 24.32 24.60
N VAL A 685 1.98 23.05 24.72
CA VAL A 685 2.06 22.09 23.61
C VAL A 685 1.19 22.50 22.42
N ILE A 686 0.00 23.05 22.64
CA ILE A 686 -0.90 23.53 21.59
C ILE A 686 -0.23 24.67 20.82
N ALA A 687 0.25 25.71 21.53
CA ALA A 687 0.88 26.88 20.91
C ALA A 687 2.14 26.50 20.11
N LYS A 688 3.00 25.65 20.69
CA LYS A 688 4.23 25.20 20.02
C LYS A 688 3.94 24.33 18.80
N THR A 689 2.99 23.41 18.89
CA THR A 689 2.62 22.53 17.77
C THR A 689 1.98 23.32 16.62
N THR A 690 1.01 24.17 16.94
CA THR A 690 0.27 24.97 15.93
C THR A 690 1.14 26.03 15.27
N SER A 691 2.23 26.49 15.89
CA SER A 691 3.20 27.38 15.23
C SER A 691 3.92 26.73 14.02
N ARG A 692 4.02 25.39 14.00
CA ARG A 692 4.74 24.63 12.96
C ARG A 692 3.80 24.09 11.89
N LEU A 693 2.61 23.66 12.30
CA LEU A 693 1.64 22.95 11.49
C LEU A 693 1.31 23.62 10.13
N PRO A 694 1.27 24.97 9.99
CA PRO A 694 1.07 25.62 8.69
C PRO A 694 2.14 25.31 7.64
N SER A 695 3.39 25.07 8.07
CA SER A 695 4.53 24.76 7.17
C SER A 695 4.65 23.28 6.81
N LEU A 696 3.94 22.41 7.52
CA LEU A 696 3.95 20.98 7.27
C LEU A 696 3.05 20.64 6.09
N GLU A 697 3.45 19.63 5.34
CA GLU A 697 2.74 19.23 4.13
C GLU A 697 2.48 17.71 4.03
N ARG A 698 3.21 16.88 4.78
CA ARG A 698 3.09 15.42 4.76
C ARG A 698 1.75 14.98 5.34
N SER A 699 1.12 13.96 4.77
CA SER A 699 -0.18 13.46 5.25
C SER A 699 -0.07 12.94 6.68
N GLU A 700 1.05 12.29 6.99
CA GLU A 700 1.34 11.74 8.31
C GLU A 700 1.36 12.85 9.36
N ASP A 701 2.10 13.93 9.11
CA ASP A 701 2.22 15.05 10.05
C ASP A 701 0.89 15.81 10.20
N LEU A 702 0.20 16.05 9.07
CA LEU A 702 -1.07 16.79 9.05
C LEU A 702 -2.20 16.06 9.78
N LEU A 703 -2.16 14.72 9.85
CA LEU A 703 -3.06 13.92 10.67
C LEU A 703 -2.53 13.74 12.09
N PHE A 704 -1.24 13.42 12.27
CA PHE A 704 -0.62 13.08 13.54
C PHE A 704 -0.85 14.16 14.61
N TYR A 705 -0.58 15.43 14.30
CA TYR A 705 -0.65 16.49 15.28
C TYR A 705 -2.08 16.75 15.77
N PRO A 706 -3.09 16.99 14.90
CA PRO A 706 -4.47 17.09 15.35
C PRO A 706 -4.95 15.82 16.06
N PHE A 707 -4.51 14.64 15.59
CA PHE A 707 -4.81 13.37 16.23
C PHE A 707 -4.31 13.40 17.67
N ILE A 708 -3.03 13.61 17.95
CA ILE A 708 -2.52 13.61 19.33
C ILE A 708 -3.09 14.76 20.18
N LEU A 709 -3.28 15.95 19.62
CA LEU A 709 -3.82 17.08 20.37
C LEU A 709 -5.28 16.90 20.82
N ARG A 710 -6.06 15.99 20.19
CA ARG A 710 -7.46 15.72 20.57
C ARG A 710 -7.65 15.20 22.00
N TYR A 711 -6.58 14.73 22.63
CA TYR A 711 -6.60 14.31 24.04
C TYR A 711 -6.64 15.48 25.03
N LEU A 712 -6.43 16.72 24.59
CA LEU A 712 -6.54 17.92 25.42
C LEU A 712 -7.92 18.56 25.30
N ASP A 713 -8.55 18.84 26.45
CA ASP A 713 -9.87 19.47 26.56
C ASP A 713 -9.81 20.98 26.94
N HIS A 714 -8.61 21.54 27.03
CA HIS A 714 -8.36 22.93 27.40
C HIS A 714 -7.17 23.52 26.61
N GLY A 715 -6.96 24.83 26.73
CA GLY A 715 -5.85 25.54 26.09
C GLY A 715 -6.08 25.94 24.61
N TRP A 716 -7.27 25.66 24.08
CA TRP A 716 -7.65 26.05 22.72
C TRP A 716 -8.14 27.49 22.64
N ASP A 717 -7.67 28.20 21.62
CA ASP A 717 -8.18 29.49 21.16
C ASP A 717 -8.60 29.40 19.67
N GLU A 718 -9.21 30.47 19.14
CA GLU A 718 -9.68 30.52 17.75
C GLU A 718 -8.56 30.26 16.73
N THR A 719 -7.35 30.75 16.99
CA THR A 719 -6.23 30.64 16.05
C THR A 719 -5.67 29.22 16.03
N SER A 720 -5.37 28.66 17.19
CA SER A 720 -4.82 27.31 17.35
C SER A 720 -5.80 26.24 16.86
N ALA A 721 -7.09 26.35 17.20
CA ALA A 721 -8.11 25.43 16.72
C ALA A 721 -8.29 25.51 15.20
N ARG A 722 -8.34 26.72 14.62
CA ARG A 722 -8.41 26.89 13.15
C ARG A 722 -7.23 26.23 12.45
N ILE A 723 -6.01 26.42 12.94
CA ILE A 723 -4.79 25.79 12.37
C ILE A 723 -4.88 24.27 12.40
N ALA A 724 -5.39 23.67 13.49
CA ALA A 724 -5.56 22.22 13.59
C ALA A 724 -6.60 21.69 12.59
N PHE A 725 -7.77 22.34 12.47
CA PHE A 725 -8.77 21.94 11.48
C PHE A 725 -8.31 22.17 10.04
N ASP A 726 -7.56 23.24 9.77
CA ASP A 726 -6.96 23.49 8.45
C ASP A 726 -5.91 22.43 8.09
N ALA A 727 -5.20 21.88 9.07
CA ALA A 727 -4.33 20.73 8.84
C ALA A 727 -5.13 19.50 8.41
N LEU A 728 -6.22 19.17 9.10
CA LEU A 728 -7.13 18.09 8.70
C LEU A 728 -7.75 18.34 7.31
N ASN A 729 -8.16 19.59 7.02
CA ASN A 729 -8.68 19.99 5.70
C ASN A 729 -7.64 19.84 4.57
N ARG A 730 -6.35 20.02 4.88
CA ARG A 730 -5.26 19.74 3.94
C ARG A 730 -5.01 18.24 3.82
N ALA A 731 -5.02 17.50 4.94
CA ALA A 731 -4.87 16.05 4.98
C ALA A 731 -5.92 15.33 4.12
N GLU A 732 -7.20 15.74 4.20
CA GLU A 732 -8.31 15.20 3.39
C GLU A 732 -8.13 15.39 1.88
N LYS A 733 -7.27 16.32 1.45
CA LYS A 733 -6.98 16.59 0.03
C LYS A 733 -5.81 15.75 -0.50
N LEU A 734 -5.06 15.08 0.37
CA LEU A 734 -3.95 14.19 0.01
C LEU A 734 -4.45 12.78 -0.29
N ASN A 735 -3.58 11.93 -0.88
CA ASN A 735 -3.92 10.52 -1.01
C ASN A 735 -3.89 9.87 0.37
N GLY A 736 -4.84 8.96 0.55
CA GLY A 736 -4.75 7.94 1.55
C GLY A 736 -5.78 6.87 1.26
N ALA A 737 -5.79 5.83 2.07
CA ALA A 737 -6.74 4.75 1.95
C ALA A 737 -7.91 4.92 2.96
N SER A 738 -8.81 3.95 3.00
CA SER A 738 -10.09 4.09 3.69
C SER A 738 -9.96 4.39 5.19
N THR A 739 -9.06 3.72 5.90
CA THR A 739 -8.83 3.95 7.35
C THR A 739 -8.21 5.31 7.61
N TYR A 740 -7.34 5.82 6.71
CA TYR A 740 -6.80 7.18 6.82
C TYR A 740 -7.91 8.25 6.81
N PHE A 741 -8.84 8.19 5.85
CA PHE A 741 -9.94 9.14 5.79
C PHE A 741 -10.92 9.00 6.96
N LYS A 742 -11.16 7.76 7.42
CA LYS A 742 -11.93 7.52 8.64
C LYS A 742 -11.25 8.18 9.85
N ALA A 743 -9.94 7.98 10.02
CA ALA A 743 -9.18 8.56 11.12
C ALA A 743 -9.20 10.09 11.11
N ILE A 744 -9.15 10.73 9.94
CA ILE A 744 -9.33 12.18 9.83
C ILE A 744 -10.73 12.60 10.32
N ALA A 745 -11.78 11.92 9.84
CA ALA A 745 -13.16 12.24 10.20
C ALA A 745 -13.40 12.07 11.71
N ASP A 746 -12.92 10.99 12.29
CA ASP A 746 -13.06 10.72 13.73
C ASP A 746 -12.23 11.71 14.56
N THR A 747 -11.00 12.04 14.13
CA THR A 747 -10.15 13.04 14.78
C THR A 747 -10.84 14.40 14.79
N ARG A 748 -11.40 14.80 13.65
CA ARG A 748 -12.15 16.04 13.50
C ARG A 748 -13.34 16.10 14.45
N ALA A 749 -14.11 15.01 14.53
CA ALA A 749 -15.27 14.94 15.41
C ALA A 749 -14.88 15.02 16.90
N GLU A 750 -13.88 14.25 17.33
CA GLU A 750 -13.40 14.27 18.71
C GLU A 750 -12.80 15.63 19.08
N LEU A 751 -11.96 16.20 18.22
CA LEU A 751 -11.35 17.51 18.46
C LEU A 751 -12.42 18.62 18.55
N ALA A 752 -13.42 18.60 17.67
CA ALA A 752 -14.52 19.57 17.73
C ALA A 752 -15.31 19.44 19.03
N ALA A 753 -15.50 18.21 19.54
CA ALA A 753 -16.17 17.96 20.81
C ALA A 753 -15.35 18.43 22.04
N LYS A 754 -14.05 18.73 21.89
CA LYS A 754 -13.21 19.32 22.94
C LYS A 754 -13.27 20.84 23.02
N LEU A 755 -13.83 21.51 22.01
CA LEU A 755 -13.92 22.96 22.01
C LEU A 755 -15.11 23.48 22.80
N ASP A 756 -14.98 24.68 23.36
CA ASP A 756 -16.13 25.43 23.87
C ASP A 756 -17.19 25.60 22.74
N PRO A 757 -18.49 25.44 23.02
CA PRO A 757 -19.53 25.53 21.99
C PRO A 757 -19.55 26.84 21.18
N ALA A 758 -19.20 27.98 21.80
CA ALA A 758 -19.14 29.25 21.08
C ALA A 758 -17.92 29.30 20.14
N LEU A 759 -16.78 28.77 20.61
CA LEU A 759 -15.59 28.62 19.80
C LEU A 759 -15.84 27.67 18.62
N ALA A 760 -16.44 26.50 18.87
CA ALA A 760 -16.82 25.55 17.82
C ALA A 760 -17.76 26.18 16.79
N ALA A 761 -18.75 26.97 17.23
CA ALA A 761 -19.66 27.68 16.34
C ALA A 761 -18.92 28.72 15.47
N SER A 762 -17.94 29.44 16.02
CA SER A 762 -17.12 30.41 15.27
C SER A 762 -16.23 29.77 14.20
N LEU A 763 -15.91 28.48 14.36
CA LEU A 763 -15.03 27.70 13.48
C LEU A 763 -15.79 26.71 12.60
N ALA A 764 -17.12 26.81 12.53
CA ALA A 764 -17.94 25.89 11.76
C ALA A 764 -17.51 25.78 10.29
N ASP A 765 -16.98 26.86 9.71
CA ASP A 765 -16.47 26.96 8.34
C ASP A 765 -15.18 26.16 8.07
N VAL A 766 -14.42 25.80 9.11
CA VAL A 766 -13.20 24.97 8.99
C VAL A 766 -13.35 23.60 9.63
N ILE A 767 -14.21 23.47 10.64
CA ILE A 767 -14.58 22.18 11.23
C ILE A 767 -15.33 21.36 10.18
N ALA A 768 -16.36 21.94 9.57
CA ALA A 768 -17.13 21.33 8.51
C ALA A 768 -17.07 22.27 7.30
N PRO A 769 -15.94 22.30 6.58
CA PRO A 769 -15.80 23.21 5.45
C PRO A 769 -16.96 22.99 4.50
N PRO A 770 -17.62 24.07 4.05
CA PRO A 770 -18.76 23.93 3.18
C PRO A 770 -18.30 23.14 1.97
N LYS A 771 -18.76 21.89 1.89
CA LYS A 771 -18.67 21.11 0.66
C LYS A 771 -19.24 22.02 -0.43
N PRO A 772 -18.61 22.12 -1.62
CA PRO A 772 -19.15 22.94 -2.71
C PRO A 772 -20.63 22.66 -2.77
N ALA A 773 -21.46 23.67 -2.47
CA ALA A 773 -22.82 23.44 -1.99
C ALA A 773 -23.48 22.39 -2.87
N GLN A 774 -23.71 21.19 -2.32
CA GLN A 774 -24.64 20.27 -2.95
C GLN A 774 -25.95 21.03 -2.93
N LEU A 775 -26.37 21.51 -4.09
CA LEU A 775 -27.73 21.96 -4.24
C LEU A 775 -28.58 20.74 -3.91
N SER A 776 -29.21 20.74 -2.74
CA SER A 776 -30.22 19.72 -2.45
C SER A 776 -31.20 19.73 -3.63
N ALA A 777 -31.68 18.55 -4.04
CA ALA A 777 -32.63 18.42 -5.14
C ALA A 777 -33.93 19.22 -4.94
N HIS A 778 -34.11 19.87 -3.78
CA HIS A 778 -35.28 20.65 -3.39
C HIS A 778 -34.97 22.14 -3.09
N ALA A 779 -33.74 22.62 -3.25
CA ALA A 779 -33.35 23.99 -2.89
C ALA A 779 -32.99 24.90 -4.08
N LEU A 780 -33.77 24.85 -5.16
CA LEU A 780 -33.90 26.02 -6.05
C LEU A 780 -35.37 26.31 -6.30
N PRO A 781 -35.96 27.35 -5.71
CA PRO A 781 -37.25 27.86 -6.16
C PRO A 781 -37.05 28.51 -7.53
N ARG A 782 -37.20 27.73 -8.60
CA ARG A 782 -37.39 28.27 -9.96
C ARG A 782 -38.87 28.23 -10.29
N HIS A 783 -39.39 29.37 -10.75
CA HIS A 783 -40.82 29.62 -11.01
C HIS A 783 -41.41 28.87 -12.23
N SER A 784 -40.70 27.90 -12.83
CA SER A 784 -41.21 27.09 -13.94
C SER A 784 -40.82 25.63 -13.74
N PHE A 785 -41.72 24.85 -13.17
CA PHE A 785 -41.64 23.39 -13.18
C PHE A 785 -42.40 22.88 -14.41
N ARG A 786 -41.69 22.36 -15.41
CA ARG A 786 -42.30 21.72 -16.59
C ARG A 786 -41.68 20.33 -16.80
N PRO A 787 -42.47 19.25 -16.86
CA PRO A 787 -41.94 17.93 -17.24
C PRO A 787 -41.61 17.93 -18.73
N TRP A 788 -40.32 18.06 -19.06
CA TRP A 788 -39.85 18.05 -20.45
C TRP A 788 -39.82 16.62 -21.01
N THR A 789 -40.24 16.45 -22.26
CA THR A 789 -40.17 15.17 -22.98
C THR A 789 -39.33 15.29 -24.24
N MET A 790 -38.92 14.16 -24.82
CA MET A 790 -38.23 14.14 -26.11
C MET A 790 -39.00 14.91 -27.19
N LYS A 791 -40.34 14.79 -27.22
CA LYS A 791 -41.22 15.47 -28.18
C LYS A 791 -41.15 17.00 -28.08
N ASP A 792 -40.86 17.54 -26.91
CA ASP A 792 -40.80 18.98 -26.67
C ASP A 792 -39.50 19.63 -27.19
N LEU A 793 -38.39 18.88 -27.13
CA LEU A 793 -37.03 19.41 -27.27
C LEU A 793 -36.30 18.90 -28.51
N GLU A 794 -36.60 17.68 -28.98
CA GLU A 794 -35.99 17.10 -30.17
C GLU A 794 -36.11 17.99 -31.43
N PRO A 795 -37.29 18.58 -31.74
CA PRO A 795 -37.42 19.45 -32.92
C PRO A 795 -36.56 20.72 -32.87
N LYS A 796 -35.95 21.03 -31.72
CA LYS A 796 -35.19 22.26 -31.46
C LYS A 796 -33.68 22.03 -31.37
N LEU A 797 -33.21 20.78 -31.50
CA LEU A 797 -31.78 20.45 -31.40
C LEU A 797 -30.91 21.12 -32.47
N ASN A 798 -31.50 21.57 -33.57
CA ASN A 798 -30.82 22.38 -34.59
C ASN A 798 -30.33 23.73 -34.04
N ARG A 799 -30.98 24.28 -33.00
CA ARG A 799 -30.63 25.57 -32.37
C ARG A 799 -29.42 25.51 -31.44
N VAL A 800 -28.90 24.32 -31.13
CA VAL A 800 -27.76 24.14 -30.20
C VAL A 800 -26.44 24.64 -30.81
N GLY A 801 -26.29 24.61 -32.14
CA GLY A 801 -25.01 24.83 -32.81
C GLY A 801 -24.55 26.28 -32.97
N ALA A 802 -25.33 27.29 -32.58
CA ALA A 802 -24.95 28.70 -32.64
C ALA A 802 -25.84 29.58 -31.73
N GLY A 803 -25.31 30.74 -31.32
CA GLY A 803 -26.06 31.76 -30.58
C GLY A 803 -26.58 31.32 -29.21
N ARG A 804 -25.87 30.41 -28.54
CA ARG A 804 -26.14 29.95 -27.17
C ARG A 804 -25.34 30.76 -26.15
N SER A 805 -25.72 30.69 -24.88
CA SER A 805 -25.05 31.42 -23.79
C SER A 805 -24.21 30.50 -22.90
N PHE A 806 -22.90 30.73 -22.86
CA PHE A 806 -21.96 29.96 -22.04
C PHE A 806 -22.26 30.10 -20.53
N ASP A 807 -22.52 31.31 -20.05
CA ASP A 807 -22.84 31.57 -18.64
C ASP A 807 -24.19 30.97 -18.22
N SER A 808 -25.18 31.02 -19.11
CA SER A 808 -26.48 30.36 -18.92
C SER A 808 -26.30 28.84 -18.80
N ALA A 809 -25.47 28.25 -19.68
CA ALA A 809 -25.17 26.83 -19.64
C ALA A 809 -24.50 26.39 -18.33
N LYS A 810 -23.52 27.15 -17.82
CA LYS A 810 -22.89 26.89 -16.51
C LYS A 810 -23.90 26.90 -15.37
N LYS A 811 -24.82 27.88 -15.37
CA LYS A 811 -25.89 27.95 -14.38
C LYS A 811 -26.87 26.78 -14.52
N ALA A 812 -27.17 26.36 -15.75
CA ALA A 812 -28.04 25.22 -16.03
C ALA A 812 -27.42 23.89 -15.57
N LEU A 813 -26.11 23.69 -15.77
CA LEU A 813 -25.36 22.51 -15.30
C LEU A 813 -25.40 22.35 -13.79
N ILE A 814 -25.29 23.46 -13.06
CA ILE A 814 -25.40 23.49 -11.60
C ILE A 814 -26.85 23.24 -11.17
N ALA A 815 -27.82 23.92 -11.80
CA ALA A 815 -29.23 23.79 -11.45
C ALA A 815 -29.82 22.41 -11.75
N ALA A 816 -29.37 21.75 -12.83
CA ALA A 816 -29.69 20.37 -13.17
C ALA A 816 -28.80 19.35 -12.43
N GLN A 817 -27.92 19.81 -11.52
CA GLN A 817 -27.06 19.00 -10.66
C GLN A 817 -26.03 18.11 -11.38
N CYS A 818 -25.84 18.28 -12.69
CA CYS A 818 -24.91 17.47 -13.48
C CYS A 818 -23.49 17.48 -12.91
N VAL A 819 -23.03 18.64 -12.42
CA VAL A 819 -21.68 18.87 -11.87
C VAL A 819 -21.39 18.13 -10.57
N PHE A 820 -22.40 17.67 -9.83
CA PHE A 820 -22.21 16.99 -8.55
C PHE A 820 -21.94 15.49 -8.71
N CYS A 821 -22.40 14.92 -9.82
CA CYS A 821 -22.16 13.52 -10.16
C CYS A 821 -21.11 13.38 -11.26
N HIS A 822 -21.00 14.34 -12.18
CA HIS A 822 -20.15 14.25 -13.36
C HIS A 822 -19.09 15.36 -13.42
N ARG A 823 -17.93 15.06 -13.98
CA ARG A 823 -17.03 16.06 -14.56
C ARG A 823 -17.58 16.44 -15.94
N VAL A 824 -17.86 17.71 -16.17
CA VAL A 824 -18.51 18.18 -17.40
C VAL A 824 -17.61 19.02 -18.32
N SER A 825 -16.46 19.47 -17.81
CA SER A 825 -15.42 20.19 -18.54
C SER A 825 -14.13 20.23 -17.71
N GLN A 826 -13.11 20.93 -18.22
CA GLN A 826 -11.87 21.27 -17.49
C GLN A 826 -11.97 22.61 -16.73
N ASP A 827 -13.17 23.20 -16.62
CA ASP A 827 -13.38 24.46 -15.91
C ASP A 827 -13.36 24.26 -14.40
N ASN A 828 -12.23 24.62 -13.76
CA ASN A 828 -12.01 24.49 -12.32
C ASN A 828 -12.92 25.35 -11.44
N SER A 829 -13.77 26.21 -12.02
CA SER A 829 -14.78 26.97 -11.27
C SER A 829 -16.09 26.20 -11.05
N LEU A 830 -16.26 25.04 -11.70
CA LEU A 830 -17.42 24.17 -11.51
C LEU A 830 -17.07 22.98 -10.60
N PRO A 831 -18.01 22.49 -9.78
CA PRO A 831 -17.87 21.19 -9.13
C PRO A 831 -17.61 20.08 -10.16
N ALA A 832 -16.85 19.06 -9.77
CA ALA A 832 -16.56 17.91 -10.62
C ALA A 832 -16.83 16.61 -9.86
N GLY A 833 -18.07 16.14 -9.95
CA GLY A 833 -18.47 14.86 -9.40
C GLY A 833 -17.76 13.69 -10.08
N LEU A 834 -17.48 12.65 -9.31
CA LEU A 834 -16.78 11.44 -9.78
C LEU A 834 -17.66 10.19 -9.71
N THR A 835 -18.94 10.34 -9.39
CA THR A 835 -19.84 9.21 -9.18
C THR A 835 -20.50 8.73 -10.48
N GLY A 836 -20.71 9.64 -11.43
CA GLY A 836 -21.20 9.35 -12.78
C GLY A 836 -20.06 9.37 -13.81
N PRO A 837 -20.36 8.97 -15.06
CA PRO A 837 -19.39 9.01 -16.16
C PRO A 837 -18.86 10.41 -16.40
N ASP A 838 -17.60 10.50 -16.82
CA ASP A 838 -16.99 11.75 -17.24
C ASP A 838 -17.62 12.26 -18.55
N LEU A 839 -18.14 13.48 -18.51
CA LEU A 839 -18.80 14.14 -19.63
C LEU A 839 -17.90 15.18 -20.33
N SER A 840 -16.66 15.39 -19.88
CA SER A 840 -15.72 16.36 -20.46
C SER A 840 -15.24 16.02 -21.88
N GLN A 841 -15.58 14.83 -22.39
CA GLN A 841 -15.35 14.39 -23.77
C GLN A 841 -16.61 13.75 -24.38
N VAL A 842 -17.79 14.07 -23.83
CA VAL A 842 -19.03 13.33 -24.15
C VAL A 842 -19.46 13.48 -25.61
N SER A 843 -19.17 14.62 -26.24
CA SER A 843 -19.53 14.89 -27.64
C SER A 843 -18.70 14.10 -28.65
N ALA A 844 -17.58 13.50 -28.25
CA ALA A 844 -16.83 12.56 -29.09
C ALA A 844 -17.57 11.21 -29.26
N ARG A 845 -18.51 10.90 -28.36
CA ARG A 845 -19.19 9.59 -28.27
C ARG A 845 -20.69 9.66 -28.55
N PHE A 846 -21.35 10.78 -28.27
CA PHE A 846 -22.81 10.92 -28.33
C PHE A 846 -23.25 12.18 -29.07
N GLY A 847 -24.28 12.05 -29.92
CA GLY A 847 -24.91 13.18 -30.59
C GLY A 847 -25.90 13.92 -29.68
N ARG A 848 -26.35 15.12 -30.11
CA ARG A 848 -27.29 15.97 -29.34
C ARG A 848 -28.57 15.24 -28.91
N ARG A 849 -29.11 14.38 -29.79
CA ARG A 849 -30.32 13.59 -29.51
C ARG A 849 -30.07 12.54 -28.44
N ASP A 850 -28.94 11.86 -28.51
CA ASP A 850 -28.56 10.79 -27.57
C ASP A 850 -28.34 11.38 -26.17
N LEU A 851 -27.61 12.50 -26.10
CA LEU A 851 -27.39 13.24 -24.85
C LEU A 851 -28.71 13.67 -24.21
N LEU A 852 -29.60 14.28 -25.00
CA LEU A 852 -30.92 14.69 -24.51
C LEU A 852 -31.74 13.50 -23.99
N GLN A 853 -31.73 12.38 -24.70
CA GLN A 853 -32.46 11.17 -24.30
C GLN A 853 -31.90 10.56 -23.03
N GLN A 854 -30.58 10.48 -22.88
CA GLN A 854 -29.95 9.94 -21.66
C GLN A 854 -30.23 10.81 -20.43
N ILE A 855 -30.38 12.13 -20.61
CA ILE A 855 -30.73 13.03 -19.50
C ILE A 855 -32.22 12.91 -19.11
N LEU A 856 -33.11 12.77 -20.10
CA LEU A 856 -34.56 12.66 -19.85
C LEU A 856 -34.99 11.26 -19.41
N GLU A 857 -34.30 10.22 -19.89
CA GLU A 857 -34.62 8.81 -19.69
C GLU A 857 -33.40 8.05 -19.11
N PRO A 858 -32.85 8.43 -17.93
CA PRO A 858 -31.55 7.94 -17.45
C PRO A 858 -31.50 6.45 -17.10
N SER A 859 -32.65 5.78 -16.95
CA SER A 859 -32.73 4.33 -16.69
C SER A 859 -32.88 3.48 -17.96
N LYS A 860 -32.90 4.11 -19.15
CA LYS A 860 -33.12 3.40 -20.42
C LYS A 860 -31.91 2.62 -20.91
N VAL A 861 -30.72 3.17 -20.70
CA VAL A 861 -29.44 2.55 -21.04
C VAL A 861 -28.51 2.77 -19.85
N LEU A 862 -28.14 1.68 -19.17
CA LEU A 862 -27.29 1.70 -17.98
C LEU A 862 -26.05 0.85 -18.22
N ASP A 863 -24.89 1.44 -18.03
CA ASP A 863 -23.63 0.71 -17.95
C ASP A 863 -23.55 0.03 -16.57
N ASP A 864 -23.19 -1.26 -16.56
CA ASP A 864 -23.18 -2.09 -15.35
C ASP A 864 -22.33 -1.49 -14.22
N LYS A 865 -21.28 -0.72 -14.54
CA LYS A 865 -20.42 -0.09 -13.53
C LYS A 865 -21.09 1.03 -12.71
N PHE A 866 -22.22 1.57 -13.17
CA PHE A 866 -22.96 2.62 -12.46
C PHE A 866 -24.27 2.12 -11.85
N ARG A 867 -24.53 0.81 -11.89
CA ARG A 867 -25.76 0.23 -11.32
C ARG A 867 -25.60 0.06 -9.82
N SER A 868 -26.70 0.23 -9.10
CA SER A 868 -26.76 -0.15 -7.69
C SER A 868 -27.01 -1.64 -7.57
N LEU A 869 -26.29 -2.29 -6.65
CA LEU A 869 -26.55 -3.66 -6.25
C LEU A 869 -27.65 -3.66 -5.19
N VAL A 870 -28.64 -4.54 -5.36
CA VAL A 870 -29.67 -4.86 -4.36
C VAL A 870 -29.31 -6.21 -3.76
N VAL A 871 -29.16 -6.26 -2.44
CA VAL A 871 -28.90 -7.49 -1.69
C VAL A 871 -30.03 -7.77 -0.71
N THR A 872 -30.54 -8.99 -0.73
CA THR A 872 -31.48 -9.51 0.27
C THR A 872 -30.69 -10.34 1.27
N LEU A 873 -30.89 -10.08 2.56
CA LEU A 873 -30.19 -10.76 3.65
C LEU A 873 -31.01 -11.91 4.23
N SER A 874 -30.34 -12.80 4.96
CA SER A 874 -30.94 -13.97 5.62
C SER A 874 -31.99 -13.62 6.68
N ASP A 875 -31.94 -12.40 7.22
CA ASP A 875 -32.95 -11.83 8.13
C ASP A 875 -34.18 -11.22 7.40
N GLY A 876 -34.20 -11.28 6.07
CA GLY A 876 -35.25 -10.73 5.21
C GLY A 876 -35.11 -9.24 4.90
N SER A 877 -34.11 -8.55 5.44
CA SER A 877 -33.85 -7.15 5.12
C SER A 877 -33.23 -6.98 3.73
N VAL A 878 -33.47 -5.82 3.11
CA VAL A 878 -32.93 -5.48 1.79
C VAL A 878 -32.02 -4.27 1.93
N LYS A 879 -30.78 -4.39 1.44
CA LYS A 879 -29.83 -3.28 1.32
C LYS A 879 -29.57 -2.98 -0.14
N MET A 880 -29.39 -1.71 -0.47
CA MET A 880 -29.16 -1.26 -1.84
C MET A 880 -28.11 -0.16 -1.85
N GLY A 881 -27.20 -0.20 -2.83
CA GLY A 881 -26.23 0.86 -3.06
C GLY A 881 -25.25 0.54 -4.18
N ALA A 882 -24.43 1.51 -4.57
CA ALA A 882 -23.27 1.23 -5.42
C ALA A 882 -22.26 0.40 -4.64
N VAL A 883 -21.63 -0.59 -5.28
CA VAL A 883 -20.58 -1.38 -4.63
C VAL A 883 -19.34 -0.50 -4.50
N GLU A 884 -18.94 -0.20 -3.26
CA GLU A 884 -17.75 0.61 -2.97
C GLU A 884 -16.52 -0.27 -2.75
N SER A 885 -16.71 -1.38 -2.05
CA SER A 885 -15.71 -2.43 -1.90
C SER A 885 -16.40 -3.74 -1.53
N GLU A 886 -15.74 -4.85 -1.85
CA GLU A 886 -16.19 -6.18 -1.47
C GLU A 886 -14.95 -7.04 -1.24
N ASP A 887 -14.92 -7.75 -0.12
CA ASP A 887 -13.99 -8.83 0.21
C ASP A 887 -14.77 -10.09 0.60
N ASP A 888 -14.05 -11.14 1.03
CA ASP A 888 -14.64 -12.47 1.27
C ASP A 888 -15.60 -12.47 2.47
N GLU A 889 -15.46 -11.50 3.38
CA GLU A 889 -16.29 -11.40 4.58
C GLU A 889 -17.34 -10.28 4.46
N HIS A 890 -17.04 -9.18 3.77
CA HIS A 890 -17.86 -7.97 3.79
C HIS A 890 -18.10 -7.37 2.39
N LEU A 891 -19.35 -7.00 2.14
CA LEU A 891 -19.79 -6.17 1.02
C LEU A 891 -20.12 -4.77 1.55
N VAL A 892 -19.40 -3.75 1.08
CA VAL A 892 -19.65 -2.35 1.40
C VAL A 892 -20.43 -1.71 0.26
N LEU A 893 -21.67 -1.35 0.56
CA LEU A 893 -22.56 -0.63 -0.33
C LEU A 893 -22.58 0.85 0.04
N LYS A 894 -22.65 1.71 -0.98
CA LYS A 894 -22.91 3.13 -0.84
C LYS A 894 -24.35 3.44 -1.24
N PRO A 895 -25.28 3.59 -0.29
CA PRO A 895 -26.71 3.70 -0.61
C PRO A 895 -27.06 4.97 -1.37
N HIS A 896 -26.30 6.04 -1.15
CA HIS A 896 -26.52 7.30 -1.82
C HIS A 896 -25.18 7.85 -2.38
N PRO A 897 -25.06 8.04 -3.70
CA PRO A 897 -23.80 8.40 -4.36
C PRO A 897 -23.18 9.73 -3.92
N LEU A 898 -24.00 10.60 -3.31
CA LEU A 898 -23.61 11.92 -2.80
C LEU A 898 -23.53 12.01 -1.27
N ALA A 899 -23.91 10.94 -0.55
CA ALA A 899 -23.85 10.92 0.91
C ALA A 899 -22.55 10.24 1.38
N PRO A 900 -22.01 10.62 2.56
CA PRO A 900 -20.79 10.02 3.10
C PRO A 900 -21.02 8.62 3.71
N GLY A 901 -22.27 8.23 3.99
CA GLY A 901 -22.58 6.97 4.66
C GLY A 901 -22.47 5.75 3.74
N THR A 902 -21.87 4.69 4.27
CA THR A 902 -21.83 3.36 3.67
C THR A 902 -22.63 2.38 4.52
N VAL A 903 -22.98 1.24 3.93
CA VAL A 903 -23.63 0.12 4.59
C VAL A 903 -22.77 -1.10 4.33
N GLU A 904 -22.24 -1.66 5.40
CA GLU A 904 -21.50 -2.89 5.36
C GLU A 904 -22.44 -4.08 5.60
N VAL A 905 -22.25 -5.13 4.81
CA VAL A 905 -23.06 -6.33 4.82
C VAL A 905 -22.12 -7.52 4.83
N GLY A 906 -22.20 -8.38 5.85
CA GLY A 906 -21.47 -9.64 5.84
C GLY A 906 -21.88 -10.50 4.63
N VAL A 907 -20.93 -10.95 3.82
CA VAL A 907 -21.19 -11.75 2.61
C VAL A 907 -21.95 -13.03 2.96
N SER A 908 -21.65 -13.64 4.10
CA SER A 908 -22.36 -14.81 4.66
C SER A 908 -23.85 -14.57 4.94
N MET A 909 -24.27 -13.30 5.09
CA MET A 909 -25.66 -12.93 5.35
C MET A 909 -26.47 -12.76 4.06
N ILE A 910 -25.85 -12.75 2.88
CA ILE A 910 -26.53 -12.44 1.62
C ILE A 910 -27.18 -13.70 1.01
N VAL A 911 -28.50 -13.68 0.86
CA VAL A 911 -29.25 -14.80 0.25
C VAL A 911 -29.59 -14.56 -1.22
N LYS A 912 -29.60 -13.30 -1.67
CA LYS A 912 -29.90 -12.94 -3.07
C LYS A 912 -29.20 -11.64 -3.46
N ARG A 913 -28.70 -11.58 -4.71
CA ARG A 913 -28.07 -10.41 -5.31
C ARG A 913 -28.69 -10.10 -6.67
N GLU A 914 -29.07 -8.84 -6.89
CA GLU A 914 -29.65 -8.40 -8.16
C GLU A 914 -29.20 -6.97 -8.50
N TRP A 915 -28.84 -6.73 -9.75
CA TRP A 915 -28.53 -5.37 -10.23
C TRP A 915 -29.82 -4.59 -10.48
N SER A 916 -29.90 -3.38 -9.94
CA SER A 916 -31.05 -2.51 -10.14
C SER A 916 -31.19 -2.10 -11.62
N PRO A 917 -32.40 -2.17 -12.22
CA PRO A 917 -32.67 -1.59 -13.53
C PRO A 917 -32.87 -0.07 -13.48
N VAL A 918 -32.81 0.54 -12.29
CA VAL A 918 -33.04 1.98 -12.09
C VAL A 918 -31.70 2.70 -11.96
N SER A 919 -31.55 3.80 -12.70
CA SER A 919 -30.39 4.67 -12.65
C SER A 919 -30.26 5.37 -11.29
N PRO A 920 -29.04 5.51 -10.74
CA PRO A 920 -28.79 6.44 -9.66
C PRO A 920 -28.95 7.92 -10.08
N MET A 921 -28.92 8.23 -11.38
CA MET A 921 -29.22 9.56 -11.91
C MET A 921 -30.75 9.79 -11.88
N PRO A 922 -31.25 10.78 -11.11
CA PRO A 922 -32.69 11.01 -11.01
C PRO A 922 -33.31 11.44 -12.35
N PRO A 923 -34.53 11.01 -12.68
CA PRO A 923 -35.27 11.58 -13.80
C PRO A 923 -35.73 13.01 -13.47
N GLY A 924 -36.02 13.81 -14.51
CA GLY A 924 -36.63 15.13 -14.35
C GLY A 924 -35.67 16.26 -13.92
N LEU A 925 -34.36 16.05 -14.01
CA LEU A 925 -33.34 17.06 -13.67
C LEU A 925 -33.47 18.37 -14.48
N LEU A 926 -34.06 18.30 -15.68
CA LEU A 926 -34.29 19.47 -16.54
C LEU A 926 -35.58 20.24 -16.19
N ASN A 927 -36.44 19.72 -15.30
CA ASN A 927 -37.79 20.25 -15.11
C ASN A 927 -37.83 21.66 -14.53
N GLY A 928 -36.76 22.09 -13.85
CA GLY A 928 -36.59 23.46 -13.34
C GLY A 928 -35.95 24.43 -14.34
N LEU A 929 -35.59 23.98 -15.53
CA LEU A 929 -34.94 24.79 -16.57
C LEU A 929 -35.95 25.26 -17.62
N LYS A 930 -35.70 26.44 -18.20
CA LYS A 930 -36.36 26.93 -19.41
C LYS A 930 -35.76 26.23 -20.64
N GLU A 931 -36.52 26.24 -21.74
CA GLU A 931 -36.10 25.65 -23.02
C GLU A 931 -34.72 26.13 -23.48
N ASP A 932 -34.48 27.44 -23.50
CA ASP A 932 -33.19 27.98 -23.94
C ASP A 932 -32.03 27.58 -23.01
N GLU A 933 -32.26 27.46 -21.70
CA GLU A 933 -31.24 26.99 -20.74
C GLU A 933 -30.87 25.52 -20.97
N ILE A 934 -31.84 24.69 -21.40
CA ILE A 934 -31.59 23.29 -21.78
C ILE A 934 -30.77 23.23 -23.07
N LEU A 935 -31.09 24.08 -24.06
CA LEU A 935 -30.31 24.15 -25.30
C LEU A 935 -28.89 24.69 -25.06
N ASP A 936 -28.72 25.65 -24.15
CA ASP A 936 -27.42 26.15 -23.70
C ASP A 936 -26.60 25.04 -23.00
N LEU A 937 -27.24 24.24 -22.15
CA LEU A 937 -26.62 23.07 -21.50
C LEU A 937 -26.14 22.03 -22.50
N LEU A 938 -26.95 21.69 -23.51
CA LEU A 938 -26.55 20.77 -24.58
C LEU A 938 -25.39 21.33 -25.41
N ALA A 939 -25.37 22.64 -25.65
CA ALA A 939 -24.28 23.31 -26.36
C ALA A 939 -22.97 23.27 -25.59
N TYR A 940 -23.03 23.29 -24.25
CA TYR A 940 -21.86 23.14 -23.40
C TYR A 940 -21.25 21.75 -23.48
N PHE A 941 -22.09 20.71 -23.49
CA PHE A 941 -21.61 19.34 -23.73
C PHE A 941 -21.03 19.17 -25.13
N GLU A 942 -21.62 19.79 -26.15
CA GLU A 942 -21.06 19.76 -27.51
C GLU A 942 -19.70 20.45 -27.58
N ALA A 943 -19.59 21.63 -26.97
CA ALA A 943 -18.39 22.45 -26.92
C ALA A 943 -17.32 21.96 -25.93
N LEU A 944 -17.60 20.90 -25.15
CA LEU A 944 -16.70 20.39 -24.10
C LEU A 944 -16.27 21.47 -23.08
N GLY A 945 -17.15 22.44 -22.85
CA GLY A 945 -16.88 23.60 -21.99
C GLY A 945 -15.94 24.66 -22.60
N ASP A 946 -15.66 24.64 -23.90
CA ASP A 946 -14.94 25.70 -24.59
C ASP A 946 -15.85 26.90 -24.89
N ALA A 947 -15.59 28.03 -24.22
CA ALA A 947 -16.32 29.28 -24.44
C ALA A 947 -16.10 29.88 -25.84
N ALA A 948 -15.02 29.50 -26.53
CA ALA A 948 -14.73 29.97 -27.88
C ALA A 948 -15.48 29.18 -28.98
N HIS A 949 -16.12 28.06 -28.64
CA HIS A 949 -16.78 27.18 -29.59
C HIS A 949 -17.88 27.89 -30.40
N PRO A 950 -18.08 27.57 -31.71
CA PRO A 950 -19.10 28.20 -32.57
C PRO A 950 -20.52 28.21 -32.01
N ALA A 951 -20.86 27.24 -31.15
CA ALA A 951 -22.15 27.18 -30.46
C ALA A 951 -22.44 28.44 -29.62
N PHE A 952 -21.41 29.08 -29.08
CA PHE A 952 -21.52 30.29 -28.25
C PHE A 952 -21.23 31.59 -29.03
N GLN A 953 -20.93 31.48 -30.32
CA GLN A 953 -20.73 32.63 -31.19
C GLN A 953 -22.06 33.09 -31.81
N ALA A 954 -22.15 34.37 -32.16
CA ALA A 954 -23.32 34.88 -32.86
C ALA A 954 -23.51 34.15 -34.19
N PRO A 955 -24.74 33.74 -34.55
CA PRO A 955 -24.98 33.08 -35.83
C PRO A 955 -24.54 34.01 -36.97
N PRO A 956 -23.88 33.50 -38.02
CA PRO A 956 -23.49 34.32 -39.16
C PRO A 956 -24.75 34.98 -39.74
N LYS A 957 -24.70 36.30 -39.96
CA LYS A 957 -25.80 37.04 -40.60
C LYS A 957 -26.09 36.39 -41.95
N THR A 958 -27.20 35.69 -42.07
CA THR A 958 -27.71 35.23 -43.36
C THR A 958 -27.97 36.46 -44.22
N LYS A 959 -27.31 36.54 -45.38
CA LYS A 959 -27.73 37.47 -46.45
C LYS A 959 -29.17 37.12 -46.78
N GLU A 960 -30.10 38.00 -46.45
CA GLU A 960 -31.45 37.95 -47.03
C GLU A 960 -31.33 38.01 -48.55
N ASN A 961 -32.01 37.08 -49.22
CA ASN A 961 -32.24 37.15 -50.65
C ASN A 961 -33.02 38.44 -50.97
N ARG A 962 -32.59 39.10 -52.05
CA ARG A 962 -33.46 39.97 -52.85
C ARG A 962 -34.66 39.21 -53.39
#